data_AF-A0AAV0UMY4-F1
#
_entry.id   AF-A0AAV0UMY4-F1
#
_cell.length_a   1.000
_cell.length_b   1.000
_cell.length_c   1.000
_cell.angle_alpha   90.00
_cell.angle_beta   90.00
_cell.angle_gamma   90.00
#
_symmetry.space_group_name_H-M   'P 1'
#
loop_
_entity.id
_entity.type
_entity.pdbx_description
1 polymer ?
#
loop_
_entity_poly.entity_id
_entity_poly.type
_entity_poly.pdbx_seq_one_letter_code
_entity_poly.pdbx_strand_id
1 'polypeptide(L)'
;MTRPATTVGDTVVHRAPHAPVPATALPPASPYNRLDAADVQSATALGLLLPDFPVPTDALAPDFGVAYEKKGGTRATGCSADVFASQRALQERCKEFAMARGFQLFVAGSSTRPNGGGNVKYRCKKLHGQQFFDAATPPRDLQCPFYINGYGNNQQWKVTRACFLHNHYKFIGARAAPRAMLAVGPATGPATGPATVLRASATPDTSPNQVDVPREVSSSTAAGTLSSEQQQQLNGPLLQLREEDVLSAGAGDGNGATVATATATVAAAVANGVVVAADEDRGASMSNERVKLQRNTTMSMKTLCRMVMDEVNKYPASNVVRAKLNGKLIRRILLGQGHTINHMMSSRIKRQLQEERITNVRTSFQKLRGYFHHVAHENPNSHYCVEQKNDGAFTRAFFIAGATLNAVQYCRKIVSLDHIMYSRKLIESPLGKLEGDENDDVICGVYLKASTKDFNDEVITFALALVTEENQANWEWFLQVLQDTQVVDWNEYTVIAGRAHGLETAIQTVWPRASHHFCMRHVVEDELMVGKKIPMTPDKKQSIFDLARSDSETEYDTLRKNLVRTSEAIVAYLDKLDRKHWVKYAFLEAFRRPTFNELTSDLSMVFGSDELLSQHASASHITWFGEDPVSSSQPLYTYYQYFTRIAQIFDQRRESVKSRPASDLVPRRDAQLQHILQGSQRCESIPCASRLYMVRYVGPTRLKIPDSWRHVNLVDWECTCQDWQDQQFPCLHAIHAAELDRLRIDSLYHIKQNSIESYLSCYATLFTPWPLDASTIPSEVSMKTPLDYFFSADGSGRRKSGPRSKLKHSGASIDMDKVVAD
;
A
#
# COMPACT_ATOMS: atom_id res chain seq x y z
N MET A 1 16.60 -24.56 -78.98
CA MET A 1 15.74 -23.47 -79.49
C MET A 1 15.83 -22.32 -78.49
N THR A 2 16.42 -21.15 -78.77
CA THR A 2 16.03 -20.06 -79.72
C THR A 2 14.68 -19.42 -79.35
N ARG A 3 14.55 -18.10 -79.11
CA ARG A 3 15.54 -16.99 -79.00
C ARG A 3 14.95 -15.86 -78.06
N PRO A 4 15.35 -14.56 -78.02
CA PRO A 4 15.92 -14.01 -76.78
C PRO A 4 15.23 -12.78 -76.12
N ALA A 5 15.67 -12.50 -74.88
CA ALA A 5 15.88 -11.22 -74.18
C ALA A 5 15.24 -9.88 -74.64
N THR A 6 14.82 -9.07 -73.66
CA THR A 6 15.35 -7.69 -73.42
C THR A 6 14.99 -7.17 -72.02
N THR A 7 15.61 -6.06 -71.60
CA THR A 7 15.57 -5.49 -70.23
C THR A 7 14.84 -4.15 -70.12
N VAL A 8 14.18 -3.95 -68.97
CA VAL A 8 14.00 -2.69 -68.19
C VAL A 8 13.88 -1.35 -68.93
N GLY A 9 12.75 -0.66 -68.70
CA GLY A 9 12.58 0.78 -68.92
C GLY A 9 11.29 1.31 -68.28
N ASP A 10 11.34 2.44 -67.57
CA ASP A 10 10.18 3.03 -66.87
C ASP A 10 9.22 3.77 -67.82
N THR A 11 7.91 3.77 -67.51
CA THR A 11 7.05 4.95 -67.77
C THR A 11 5.74 4.93 -66.97
N VAL A 12 5.19 6.11 -66.71
CA VAL A 12 3.96 6.35 -65.91
C VAL A 12 2.71 6.28 -66.79
N VAL A 13 1.60 5.74 -66.26
CA VAL A 13 0.25 5.86 -66.86
C VAL A 13 -0.76 6.34 -65.81
N HIS A 14 -1.67 7.23 -66.22
CA HIS A 14 -2.67 7.88 -65.37
C HIS A 14 -3.85 6.96 -64.99
N ARG A 15 -4.59 7.35 -63.93
CA ARG A 15 -5.92 6.81 -63.63
C ARG A 15 -6.99 7.89 -63.80
N ALA A 16 -8.16 7.49 -64.32
CA ALA A 16 -9.26 8.36 -64.76
C ALA A 16 -10.04 9.04 -63.60
N PRO A 17 -10.78 10.14 -63.85
CA PRO A 17 -11.47 10.91 -62.82
C PRO A 17 -12.78 10.27 -62.34
N HIS A 18 -13.16 10.54 -61.08
CA HIS A 18 -14.46 10.18 -60.51
C HIS A 18 -15.50 11.30 -60.69
N ALA A 19 -16.78 10.90 -60.74
CA ALA A 19 -17.93 11.77 -60.97
C ALA A 19 -18.21 12.77 -59.82
N PRO A 20 -18.89 13.90 -60.09
CA PRO A 20 -19.24 14.89 -59.08
C PRO A 20 -20.27 14.36 -58.08
N VAL A 21 -19.97 14.50 -56.78
CA VAL A 21 -20.90 14.22 -55.68
C VAL A 21 -21.80 15.45 -55.44
N PRO A 22 -23.10 15.29 -55.12
CA PRO A 22 -23.99 16.42 -54.85
C PRO A 22 -23.53 17.31 -53.69
N ALA A 23 -24.03 18.56 -53.67
CA ALA A 23 -23.81 19.51 -52.59
C ALA A 23 -24.64 19.16 -51.34
N THR A 24 -24.30 18.07 -50.65
CA THR A 24 -24.79 17.80 -49.30
C THR A 24 -24.42 18.93 -48.35
N ALA A 25 -25.36 19.35 -47.51
CA ALA A 25 -25.16 20.44 -46.56
C ALA A 25 -23.97 20.16 -45.63
N LEU A 26 -23.23 21.22 -45.29
CA LEU A 26 -22.20 21.16 -44.26
C LEU A 26 -22.87 20.75 -42.92
N PRO A 27 -22.23 19.87 -42.12
CA PRO A 27 -22.75 19.55 -40.80
C PRO A 27 -22.78 20.82 -39.92
N PRO A 28 -23.79 20.99 -39.06
CA PRO A 28 -23.90 22.16 -38.20
C PRO A 28 -22.72 22.24 -37.21
N ALA A 29 -22.53 23.45 -36.67
CA ALA A 29 -21.48 23.74 -35.70
C ALA A 29 -21.44 22.73 -34.54
N SER A 30 -20.24 22.24 -34.21
CA SER A 30 -20.04 21.44 -33.00
C SER A 30 -20.30 22.30 -31.76
N PRO A 31 -21.32 21.99 -30.92
CA PRO A 31 -21.64 22.81 -29.74
C PRO A 31 -20.55 22.77 -28.66
N TYR A 32 -19.58 21.85 -28.79
CA TYR A 32 -18.44 21.71 -27.90
C TYR A 32 -17.29 22.67 -28.24
N ASN A 33 -17.25 23.22 -29.46
CA ASN A 33 -16.18 24.12 -29.91
C ASN A 33 -16.45 25.56 -29.48
N ARG A 34 -15.82 25.99 -28.38
CA ARG A 34 -15.97 27.32 -27.81
C ARG A 34 -14.90 28.27 -28.36
N LEU A 35 -15.30 29.45 -28.82
CA LEU A 35 -14.42 30.57 -29.17
C LEU A 35 -14.47 31.58 -28.02
N ASP A 36 -13.33 31.90 -27.42
CA ASP A 36 -13.22 32.86 -26.32
C ASP A 36 -12.68 34.20 -26.83
N ALA A 37 -13.46 35.28 -26.64
CA ALA A 37 -13.06 36.62 -27.06
C ALA A 37 -11.75 37.08 -26.40
N ALA A 38 -11.46 36.64 -25.18
CA ALA A 38 -10.21 36.96 -24.49
C ALA A 38 -8.99 36.21 -25.07
N ASP A 39 -9.19 35.08 -25.77
CA ASP A 39 -8.10 34.44 -26.53
C ASP A 39 -7.73 35.29 -27.75
N VAL A 40 -8.72 35.77 -28.50
CA VAL A 40 -8.49 36.62 -29.68
C VAL A 40 -7.84 37.95 -29.26
N GLN A 41 -8.39 38.63 -28.24
CA GLN A 41 -7.82 39.86 -27.68
C GLN A 41 -6.38 39.66 -27.18
N SER A 42 -6.11 38.58 -26.45
CA SER A 42 -4.77 38.29 -25.95
C SER A 42 -3.79 37.91 -27.07
N ALA A 43 -4.24 37.28 -28.15
CA ALA A 43 -3.39 36.99 -29.31
C ALA A 43 -3.01 38.27 -30.07
N THR A 44 -3.95 39.22 -30.23
CA THR A 44 -3.68 40.54 -30.82
C THR A 44 -2.74 41.36 -29.93
N ALA A 45 -3.00 41.44 -28.62
CA ALA A 45 -2.14 42.16 -27.67
C ALA A 45 -0.71 41.60 -27.56
N LEU A 46 -0.53 40.31 -27.88
CA LEU A 46 0.75 39.61 -27.93
C LEU A 46 1.37 39.56 -29.33
N GLY A 47 0.83 40.31 -30.30
CA GLY A 47 1.35 40.41 -31.68
C GLY A 47 1.20 39.14 -32.53
N LEU A 48 0.64 38.05 -31.97
CA LEU A 48 0.39 36.78 -32.67
C LEU A 48 -0.76 36.87 -33.67
N LEU A 49 -1.62 37.88 -33.52
CA LEU A 49 -2.67 38.24 -34.46
C LEU A 49 -2.56 39.75 -34.79
N LEU A 50 -2.88 40.15 -36.01
CA LEU A 50 -2.98 41.55 -36.42
C LEU A 50 -4.14 42.27 -35.69
N PRO A 51 -4.03 43.57 -35.42
CA PRO A 51 -5.18 44.39 -35.05
C PRO A 51 -6.30 44.25 -36.08
N ASP A 52 -7.54 44.19 -35.60
CA ASP A 52 -8.78 44.11 -36.39
C ASP A 52 -8.83 42.96 -37.43
N PHE A 53 -7.96 41.95 -37.30
CA PHE A 53 -7.95 40.80 -38.20
C PHE A 53 -9.20 39.92 -38.00
N PRO A 54 -9.97 39.61 -39.06
CA PRO A 54 -11.22 38.89 -38.91
C PRO A 54 -11.02 37.46 -38.42
N VAL A 55 -11.62 37.15 -37.28
CA VAL A 55 -11.82 35.79 -36.76
C VAL A 55 -13.32 35.54 -36.73
N PRO A 56 -13.90 34.71 -37.62
CA PRO A 56 -15.34 34.54 -37.69
C PRO A 56 -15.92 34.00 -36.37
N THR A 57 -16.90 34.72 -35.82
CA THR A 57 -17.61 34.37 -34.58
C THR A 57 -18.94 33.64 -34.81
N ASP A 58 -19.47 33.68 -36.04
CA ASP A 58 -20.60 32.84 -36.44
C ASP A 58 -20.18 31.37 -36.46
N ALA A 59 -20.83 30.57 -35.63
CA ALA A 59 -20.59 29.14 -35.51
C ALA A 59 -20.91 28.37 -36.81
N LEU A 60 -21.81 28.89 -37.65
CA LEU A 60 -22.19 28.29 -38.93
C LEU A 60 -21.19 28.60 -40.07
N ALA A 61 -20.22 29.49 -39.85
CA ALA A 61 -19.21 29.81 -40.85
C ALA A 61 -18.20 28.65 -41.03
N PRO A 62 -17.79 28.31 -42.27
CA PRO A 62 -16.84 27.22 -42.55
C PRO A 62 -15.41 27.49 -42.03
N ASP A 63 -15.15 28.69 -41.54
CA ASP A 63 -13.92 29.13 -40.90
C ASP A 63 -14.16 29.80 -39.52
N PHE A 64 -15.25 29.40 -38.83
CA PHE A 64 -15.50 29.72 -37.42
C PHE A 64 -14.24 29.56 -36.56
N GLY A 65 -13.86 30.62 -35.83
CA GLY A 65 -12.69 30.65 -34.95
C GLY A 65 -11.32 30.53 -35.62
N VAL A 66 -11.22 30.62 -36.96
CA VAL A 66 -9.97 30.46 -37.71
C VAL A 66 -9.49 31.78 -38.32
N ALA A 67 -8.31 32.25 -37.87
CA ALA A 67 -7.60 33.36 -38.51
C ALA A 67 -6.80 32.87 -39.72
N TYR A 68 -7.16 33.29 -40.93
CA TYR A 68 -6.50 32.91 -42.20
C TYR A 68 -6.71 33.93 -43.33
N GLU A 69 -5.65 34.28 -44.06
CA GLU A 69 -5.70 35.15 -45.25
C GLU A 69 -6.20 34.39 -46.50
N LYS A 70 -7.49 34.53 -46.84
CA LYS A 70 -8.15 33.84 -47.96
C LYS A 70 -7.77 34.44 -49.33
N LYS A 71 -6.92 33.73 -50.08
CA LYS A 71 -6.46 33.99 -51.48
C LYS A 71 -5.59 35.24 -51.66
N GLY A 72 -4.64 35.17 -52.60
CA GLY A 72 -3.79 36.29 -53.04
C GLY A 72 -2.51 36.47 -52.22
N GLY A 73 -2.60 36.46 -50.90
CA GLY A 73 -1.44 36.58 -50.00
C GLY A 73 -0.37 35.52 -50.25
N THR A 74 0.89 35.96 -50.38
CA THR A 74 2.04 35.05 -50.27
C THR A 74 2.23 34.63 -48.81
N ARG A 75 2.99 33.57 -48.52
CA ARG A 75 3.28 33.17 -47.12
C ARG A 75 4.09 34.20 -46.30
N ALA A 76 4.41 35.36 -46.87
CA ALA A 76 5.21 36.42 -46.25
C ALA A 76 4.38 37.49 -45.53
N THR A 77 3.09 37.67 -45.83
CA THR A 77 2.18 38.55 -45.08
C THR A 77 1.86 37.95 -43.72
N GLY A 78 1.15 36.81 -43.70
CA GLY A 78 0.72 36.13 -42.49
C GLY A 78 -0.44 36.83 -41.78
N CYS A 79 -0.77 36.36 -40.58
CA CYS A 79 -1.81 36.95 -39.73
C CYS A 79 -1.28 37.49 -38.39
N SER A 80 0.01 37.36 -38.07
CA SER A 80 0.63 38.04 -36.93
C SER A 80 1.03 39.49 -37.25
N ALA A 81 0.90 40.39 -36.28
CA ALA A 81 1.51 41.73 -36.36
C ALA A 81 3.04 41.63 -36.22
N ASP A 82 3.49 40.83 -35.26
CA ASP A 82 4.91 40.67 -34.96
C ASP A 82 5.64 39.81 -36.01
N VAL A 83 6.93 40.12 -36.19
CA VAL A 83 7.89 39.32 -36.96
C VAL A 83 9.00 38.86 -36.03
N PHE A 84 9.08 37.56 -35.81
CA PHE A 84 9.97 36.95 -34.83
C PHE A 84 11.30 36.58 -35.46
N ALA A 85 12.43 36.94 -34.83
CA ALA A 85 13.77 36.67 -35.35
C ALA A 85 14.20 35.17 -35.32
N SER A 86 13.35 34.28 -34.81
CA SER A 86 13.55 32.83 -34.87
C SER A 86 12.28 32.04 -34.55
N GLN A 87 12.29 30.74 -34.90
CA GLN A 87 11.30 29.76 -34.44
C GLN A 87 11.16 29.72 -32.90
N ARG A 88 12.25 30.00 -32.18
CA ARG A 88 12.29 30.00 -30.72
C ARG A 88 11.57 31.22 -30.14
N ALA A 89 11.82 32.41 -30.68
CA ALA A 89 11.13 33.63 -30.26
C ALA A 89 9.61 33.53 -30.48
N LEU A 90 9.18 32.98 -31.64
CA LEU A 90 7.78 32.66 -31.89
C LEU A 90 7.24 31.62 -30.90
N GLN A 91 8.01 30.58 -30.57
CA GLN A 91 7.60 29.58 -29.58
C GLN A 91 7.42 30.18 -28.18
N GLU A 92 8.30 31.10 -27.78
CA GLU A 92 8.27 31.74 -26.46
C GLU A 92 7.04 32.67 -26.34
N ARG A 93 6.74 33.49 -27.35
CA ARG A 93 5.50 34.29 -27.40
C ARG A 93 4.22 33.43 -27.46
N CYS A 94 4.23 32.32 -28.21
CA CYS A 94 3.12 31.35 -28.21
C CYS A 94 2.91 30.69 -26.84
N LYS A 95 3.98 30.42 -26.08
CA LYS A 95 3.89 29.90 -24.70
C LYS A 95 3.33 30.95 -23.74
N GLU A 96 3.80 32.19 -23.84
CA GLU A 96 3.30 33.34 -23.07
C GLU A 96 1.79 33.51 -23.24
N PHE A 97 1.31 33.52 -24.49
CA PHE A 97 -0.12 33.52 -24.83
C PHE A 97 -0.88 32.36 -24.19
N ALA A 98 -0.41 31.12 -24.39
CA ALA A 98 -1.10 29.94 -23.87
C ALA A 98 -1.17 29.95 -22.33
N MET A 99 -0.09 30.36 -21.65
CA MET A 99 -0.06 30.49 -20.19
C MET A 99 -1.02 31.57 -19.69
N ALA A 100 -1.07 32.74 -20.34
CA ALA A 100 -2.02 33.81 -20.03
C ALA A 100 -3.49 33.42 -20.28
N ARG A 101 -3.73 32.45 -21.18
CA ARG A 101 -5.04 31.85 -21.46
C ARG A 101 -5.28 30.49 -20.79
N GLY A 102 -4.39 30.08 -19.87
CA GLY A 102 -4.59 28.92 -19.00
C GLY A 102 -4.38 27.54 -19.64
N PHE A 103 -3.66 27.42 -20.76
CA PHE A 103 -3.33 26.13 -21.34
C PHE A 103 -1.83 26.00 -21.68
N GLN A 104 -1.38 24.78 -21.96
CA GLN A 104 -0.01 24.51 -22.38
C GLN A 104 0.03 24.15 -23.87
N LEU A 105 1.17 24.43 -24.53
CA LEU A 105 1.42 24.05 -25.91
C LEU A 105 2.50 22.98 -26.01
N PHE A 106 2.38 22.13 -27.03
CA PHE A 106 3.47 21.31 -27.54
C PHE A 106 3.68 21.58 -29.04
N VAL A 107 4.86 21.22 -29.54
CA VAL A 107 5.16 21.24 -30.97
C VAL A 107 4.58 19.97 -31.59
N ALA A 108 3.51 20.12 -32.36
CA ALA A 108 2.87 19.01 -33.09
C ALA A 108 3.58 18.67 -34.41
N GLY A 109 4.54 19.51 -34.83
CA GLY A 109 5.44 19.27 -35.95
C GLY A 109 6.29 20.51 -36.24
N SER A 110 7.52 20.31 -36.70
CA SER A 110 8.41 21.40 -37.11
C SER A 110 9.41 20.94 -38.17
N SER A 111 9.76 21.84 -39.09
CA SER A 111 10.82 21.66 -40.07
C SER A 111 11.68 22.93 -40.09
N THR A 112 12.99 22.81 -39.92
CA THR A 112 13.92 23.96 -39.93
C THR A 112 14.97 23.74 -41.02
N ARG A 113 15.28 24.78 -41.78
CA ARG A 113 16.21 24.76 -42.93
C ARG A 113 17.53 25.47 -42.56
N PRO A 114 18.66 25.17 -43.24
CA PRO A 114 19.95 25.83 -42.97
C PRO A 114 19.93 27.36 -43.09
N ASN A 115 19.02 27.95 -43.89
CA ASN A 115 18.85 29.41 -44.00
C ASN A 115 18.00 30.04 -42.86
N GLY A 116 17.75 29.31 -41.77
CA GLY A 116 16.89 29.76 -40.66
C GLY A 116 15.40 29.88 -40.99
N GLY A 117 14.98 29.45 -42.19
CA GLY A 117 13.57 29.32 -42.57
C GLY A 117 12.97 27.98 -42.12
N GLY A 118 11.64 27.82 -42.26
CA GLY A 118 10.97 26.60 -41.82
C GLY A 118 9.46 26.69 -41.69
N ASN A 119 8.88 25.71 -41.00
CA ASN A 119 7.48 25.63 -40.61
C ASN A 119 7.39 25.08 -39.19
N VAL A 120 6.40 25.49 -38.41
CA VAL A 120 6.11 24.95 -37.08
C VAL A 120 4.62 24.92 -36.82
N LYS A 121 4.12 23.90 -36.12
CA LYS A 121 2.73 23.80 -35.66
C LYS A 121 2.67 23.57 -34.16
N TYR A 122 1.99 24.46 -33.46
CA TYR A 122 1.69 24.32 -32.04
C TYR A 122 0.25 23.83 -31.85
N ARG A 123 0.02 22.99 -30.83
CA ARG A 123 -1.30 22.50 -30.41
C ARG A 123 -1.39 22.45 -28.89
N CYS A 124 -2.60 22.43 -28.34
CA CYS A 124 -2.83 22.26 -26.90
C CYS A 124 -2.25 20.93 -26.41
N LYS A 125 -1.33 21.00 -25.45
CA LYS A 125 -0.69 19.86 -24.79
C LYS A 125 -1.69 19.20 -23.83
N LYS A 126 -1.59 17.88 -23.71
CA LYS A 126 -2.29 17.12 -22.67
C LYS A 126 -1.58 17.29 -21.31
N LEU A 127 -2.34 17.56 -20.26
CA LEU A 127 -1.85 17.68 -18.88
C LEU A 127 -1.89 16.28 -18.25
N HIS A 128 -0.74 15.77 -17.80
CA HIS A 128 -0.60 14.39 -17.29
C HIS A 128 -1.23 13.34 -18.24
N GLY A 129 -0.95 13.46 -19.54
CA GLY A 129 -1.50 12.58 -20.58
C GLY A 129 -2.98 12.78 -20.92
N GLN A 130 -3.71 13.62 -20.18
CA GLN A 130 -5.16 13.81 -20.28
C GLN A 130 -5.55 15.23 -20.76
N GLN A 131 -6.77 15.39 -21.24
CA GLN A 131 -7.42 16.67 -21.53
C GLN A 131 -8.88 16.53 -21.10
N PHE A 132 -9.41 17.52 -20.39
CA PHE A 132 -10.74 17.46 -19.80
C PHE A 132 -11.71 18.14 -20.76
N PHE A 133 -12.49 17.34 -21.48
CA PHE A 133 -13.47 17.80 -22.46
C PHE A 133 -14.82 18.09 -21.78
N ASP A 134 -15.71 18.81 -22.48
CA ASP A 134 -17.12 18.90 -22.07
C ASP A 134 -17.71 17.47 -22.00
N ALA A 135 -18.51 17.15 -20.97
CA ALA A 135 -19.02 15.79 -20.74
C ALA A 135 -19.91 15.27 -21.88
N ALA A 136 -20.48 16.16 -22.71
CA ALA A 136 -21.23 15.79 -23.90
C ALA A 136 -20.36 15.62 -25.17
N THR A 137 -19.04 15.83 -25.11
CA THR A 137 -18.13 15.73 -26.27
C THR A 137 -18.01 14.28 -26.75
N PRO A 138 -18.33 13.97 -28.03
CA PRO A 138 -18.24 12.60 -28.55
C PRO A 138 -16.81 12.05 -28.54
N PRO A 139 -16.59 10.73 -28.34
CA PRO A 139 -15.25 10.12 -28.27
C PRO A 139 -14.33 10.40 -29.47
N ARG A 140 -14.89 10.52 -30.67
CA ARG A 140 -14.17 10.87 -31.92
C ARG A 140 -13.65 12.33 -31.93
N ASP A 141 -14.26 13.19 -31.12
CA ASP A 141 -14.03 14.64 -31.07
C ASP A 141 -13.13 15.03 -29.88
N LEU A 142 -12.60 14.06 -29.12
CA LEU A 142 -11.68 14.24 -27.98
C LEU A 142 -10.24 14.64 -28.39
N GLN A 143 -10.13 15.60 -29.31
CA GLN A 143 -8.89 16.29 -29.65
C GLN A 143 -9.17 17.78 -29.81
N CYS A 144 -8.34 18.62 -29.17
CA CYS A 144 -8.48 20.07 -29.28
C CYS A 144 -8.31 20.55 -30.74
N PRO A 145 -9.27 21.32 -31.29
CA PRO A 145 -9.16 21.91 -32.62
C PRO A 145 -8.19 23.09 -32.69
N PHE A 146 -7.76 23.64 -31.55
CA PHE A 146 -6.77 24.71 -31.46
C PHE A 146 -5.47 24.37 -32.20
N TYR A 147 -4.92 25.33 -32.95
CA TYR A 147 -3.54 25.30 -33.40
C TYR A 147 -3.02 26.69 -33.78
N ILE A 148 -1.69 26.85 -33.77
CA ILE A 148 -0.99 27.99 -34.38
C ILE A 148 0.04 27.44 -35.37
N ASN A 149 -0.02 27.86 -36.64
CA ASN A 149 0.94 27.53 -37.69
C ASN A 149 1.91 28.69 -37.91
N GLY A 150 3.19 28.50 -37.59
CA GLY A 150 4.27 29.41 -37.93
C GLY A 150 4.98 29.05 -39.23
N TYR A 151 5.38 30.06 -40.01
CA TYR A 151 6.27 29.93 -41.16
C TYR A 151 7.49 30.82 -40.97
N GLY A 152 8.65 30.38 -41.44
CA GLY A 152 9.91 31.12 -41.38
C GLY A 152 10.60 31.21 -42.73
N ASN A 153 11.17 32.37 -43.05
CA ASN A 153 12.05 32.55 -44.19
C ASN A 153 13.17 33.55 -43.84
N ASN A 154 14.43 33.22 -44.14
CA ASN A 154 15.60 34.07 -43.88
C ASN A 154 15.58 34.68 -42.46
N GLN A 155 15.44 33.83 -41.45
CA GLN A 155 15.31 34.17 -40.00
C GLN A 155 14.07 34.99 -39.61
N GLN A 156 13.23 35.48 -40.53
CA GLN A 156 11.95 36.11 -40.21
C GLN A 156 10.84 35.05 -40.07
N TRP A 157 10.22 34.95 -38.90
CA TRP A 157 9.14 34.02 -38.59
C TRP A 157 7.83 34.78 -38.30
N LYS A 158 6.70 34.24 -38.77
CA LYS A 158 5.35 34.81 -38.59
C LYS A 158 4.31 33.71 -38.35
N VAL A 159 3.17 34.08 -37.75
CA VAL A 159 1.98 33.23 -37.76
C VAL A 159 1.29 33.35 -39.12
N THR A 160 0.93 32.22 -39.72
CA THR A 160 0.28 32.15 -41.05
C THR A 160 -1.16 31.68 -41.00
N ARG A 161 -1.53 30.92 -39.97
CA ARG A 161 -2.91 30.50 -39.69
C ARG A 161 -3.03 30.11 -38.23
N ALA A 162 -4.11 30.53 -37.57
CA ALA A 162 -4.44 30.12 -36.22
C ALA A 162 -5.90 29.62 -36.14
N CYS A 163 -6.18 28.76 -35.17
CA CYS A 163 -7.51 28.33 -34.78
C CYS A 163 -7.62 28.51 -33.26
N PHE A 164 -8.56 29.34 -32.82
CA PHE A 164 -8.79 29.72 -31.42
C PHE A 164 -9.95 28.95 -30.77
N LEU A 165 -10.45 27.90 -31.44
CA LEU A 165 -11.48 27.02 -30.88
C LEU A 165 -10.88 26.04 -29.86
N HIS A 166 -11.56 25.89 -28.73
CA HIS A 166 -11.27 24.88 -27.71
C HIS A 166 -12.54 24.07 -27.39
N ASN A 167 -12.38 22.75 -27.23
CA ASN A 167 -13.42 21.84 -26.73
C ASN A 167 -13.04 21.16 -25.40
N HIS A 168 -11.98 21.65 -24.76
CA HIS A 168 -11.53 21.25 -23.43
C HIS A 168 -11.51 22.47 -22.50
N TYR A 169 -11.60 22.24 -21.19
CA TYR A 169 -11.47 23.29 -20.19
C TYR A 169 -10.05 23.89 -20.20
N LYS A 170 -9.97 25.20 -20.00
CA LYS A 170 -8.73 25.97 -19.81
C LYS A 170 -8.52 26.27 -18.31
N PHE A 171 -7.36 26.83 -17.98
CA PHE A 171 -6.87 27.17 -16.63
C PHE A 171 -6.48 25.99 -15.73
N ILE A 172 -6.68 24.75 -16.18
CA ILE A 172 -6.29 23.53 -15.46
C ILE A 172 -4.77 23.55 -15.17
N GLY A 173 -4.42 23.58 -13.89
CA GLY A 173 -3.03 23.51 -13.43
C GLY A 173 -2.17 24.77 -13.69
N ALA A 174 -2.79 25.91 -14.01
CA ALA A 174 -2.07 27.18 -14.14
C ALA A 174 -1.92 27.88 -12.77
N ARG A 175 -0.68 28.23 -12.38
CA ARG A 175 -0.47 29.25 -11.34
C ARG A 175 -0.74 30.63 -11.94
N ALA A 176 -1.58 31.43 -11.29
CA ALA A 176 -1.62 32.87 -11.57
C ALA A 176 -0.27 33.50 -11.19
N ALA A 177 0.33 34.27 -12.10
CA ALA A 177 1.39 35.21 -11.74
C ALA A 177 0.76 36.41 -11.02
N PRO A 178 1.40 36.98 -9.97
CA PRO A 178 0.90 38.18 -9.34
C PRO A 178 0.87 39.34 -10.35
N ARG A 179 -0.28 39.97 -10.52
CA ARG A 179 -0.39 41.22 -11.28
C ARG A 179 0.41 42.31 -10.57
N ALA A 180 1.52 42.73 -11.15
CA ALA A 180 2.15 43.99 -10.78
C ALA A 180 1.18 45.12 -11.13
N MET A 181 0.55 45.74 -10.13
CA MET A 181 -0.22 46.96 -10.33
C MET A 181 0.74 48.09 -10.65
N LEU A 182 0.65 48.63 -11.87
CA LEU A 182 1.29 49.89 -12.22
C LEU A 182 0.68 50.99 -11.34
N ALA A 183 1.51 51.59 -10.48
CA ALA A 183 1.07 52.65 -9.58
C ALA A 183 0.81 53.93 -10.38
N VAL A 184 -0.45 54.35 -10.43
CA VAL A 184 -0.83 55.73 -10.81
C VAL A 184 -0.94 56.54 -9.53
N GLY A 185 -0.14 57.59 -9.41
CA GLY A 185 -0.06 58.41 -8.19
C GLY A 185 -1.31 59.26 -7.94
N PRO A 186 -1.63 59.59 -6.68
CA PRO A 186 -2.79 60.39 -6.32
C PRO A 186 -2.56 61.89 -6.55
N ALA A 187 -3.61 62.61 -6.92
CA ALA A 187 -3.64 64.07 -6.90
C ALA A 187 -4.46 64.58 -5.70
N THR A 188 -3.89 65.54 -4.95
CA THR A 188 -4.54 66.59 -4.14
C THR A 188 -5.76 66.24 -3.25
N GLY A 189 -5.61 66.40 -1.93
CA GLY A 189 -6.72 66.43 -0.95
C GLY A 189 -7.43 67.80 -0.86
N PRO A 190 -7.88 68.30 0.34
CA PRO A 190 -7.54 67.84 1.69
C PRO A 190 -8.65 67.88 2.81
N ALA A 191 -8.26 67.42 4.00
CA ALA A 191 -8.61 67.94 5.35
C ALA A 191 -9.89 67.52 6.12
N THR A 192 -9.73 67.50 7.45
CA THR A 192 -10.71 67.32 8.56
C THR A 192 -11.39 65.94 8.68
N GLY A 193 -11.54 65.32 9.86
CA GLY A 193 -11.01 65.60 11.21
C GLY A 193 -11.17 64.38 12.15
N PRO A 194 -10.48 64.27 13.31
CA PRO A 194 -10.36 63.00 14.05
C PRO A 194 -11.16 62.90 15.37
N ALA A 195 -11.83 61.76 15.59
CA ALA A 195 -12.31 61.24 16.89
C ALA A 195 -12.91 59.81 16.70
N THR A 196 -13.05 58.91 17.68
CA THR A 196 -12.34 58.62 18.95
C THR A 196 -12.70 57.17 19.36
N VAL A 197 -11.81 56.48 20.07
CA VAL A 197 -12.03 55.10 20.58
C VAL A 197 -13.02 55.10 21.77
N LEU A 198 -13.97 54.15 21.83
CA LEU A 198 -14.31 53.41 23.06
C LEU A 198 -15.24 52.20 22.84
N ARG A 199 -15.53 51.45 23.92
CA ARG A 199 -15.90 50.03 23.92
C ARG A 199 -16.98 49.73 24.97
N ALA A 200 -18.08 49.10 24.52
CA ALA A 200 -19.07 48.27 25.27
C ALA A 200 -19.74 48.78 26.56
N SER A 201 -21.06 48.56 26.66
CA SER A 201 -21.83 48.17 27.88
C SER A 201 -23.25 47.74 27.47
N ALA A 202 -24.08 47.22 28.40
CA ALA A 202 -25.24 46.37 28.08
C ALA A 202 -26.57 46.78 28.76
N THR A 203 -27.71 46.50 28.07
CA THR A 203 -29.06 46.10 28.60
C THR A 203 -29.80 47.01 29.62
N PRO A 204 -31.12 46.83 29.93
CA PRO A 204 -32.13 45.84 29.47
C PRO A 204 -33.46 46.49 28.95
N ASP A 205 -34.60 45.81 29.15
CA ASP A 205 -36.03 46.23 29.03
C ASP A 205 -36.63 46.43 27.60
N THR A 206 -37.92 46.12 27.32
CA THR A 206 -39.01 45.51 28.12
C THR A 206 -39.97 44.65 27.25
N SER A 207 -40.77 43.79 27.89
CA SER A 207 -41.93 43.02 27.34
C SER A 207 -43.26 43.82 27.48
N PRO A 208 -44.50 43.34 27.14
CA PRO A 208 -44.94 41.99 26.71
C PRO A 208 -46.05 41.92 25.62
N ASN A 209 -46.49 40.69 25.27
CA ASN A 209 -47.91 40.30 25.29
C ASN A 209 -48.13 38.77 25.24
N GLN A 210 -49.23 38.28 25.83
CA GLN A 210 -49.64 36.85 25.88
C GLN A 210 -51.03 36.65 25.25
N VAL A 211 -51.33 35.43 24.79
CA VAL A 211 -52.68 34.82 24.82
C VAL A 211 -52.55 33.30 25.06
N ASP A 212 -53.46 32.74 25.86
CA ASP A 212 -53.54 31.34 26.37
C ASP A 212 -54.38 30.40 25.44
N VAL A 213 -54.11 29.08 25.28
CA VAL A 213 -54.41 27.88 26.13
C VAL A 213 -55.93 27.60 26.28
N PRO A 214 -56.49 26.40 25.93
CA PRO A 214 -56.41 25.10 26.66
C PRO A 214 -56.04 23.85 25.79
N ARG A 215 -55.62 22.64 26.27
CA ARG A 215 -55.81 21.78 27.50
C ARG A 215 -56.97 20.75 27.36
N GLU A 216 -57.04 19.54 27.95
CA GLU A 216 -56.20 18.71 28.88
C GLU A 216 -55.54 17.49 28.13
N VAL A 217 -55.38 16.19 28.51
CA VAL A 217 -55.79 15.19 29.56
C VAL A 217 -54.57 14.24 29.81
N SER A 218 -54.01 14.08 31.02
CA SER A 218 -54.12 12.96 32.02
C SER A 218 -53.91 11.52 31.50
N SER A 219 -53.27 10.55 32.19
CA SER A 219 -53.03 10.26 33.64
C SER A 219 -51.61 9.69 33.90
N SER A 220 -50.82 10.08 34.93
CA SER A 220 -50.80 9.62 36.36
C SER A 220 -50.72 8.09 36.55
N THR A 221 -49.98 7.46 37.49
CA THR A 221 -49.51 7.74 38.88
C THR A 221 -48.31 6.80 39.23
N ALA A 222 -47.52 6.89 40.32
CA ALA A 222 -47.24 7.88 41.39
C ALA A 222 -45.89 7.50 42.08
N ALA A 223 -45.40 8.30 43.04
CA ALA A 223 -44.07 8.14 43.66
C ALA A 223 -44.08 7.58 45.11
N GLY A 224 -42.89 7.22 45.61
CA GLY A 224 -42.58 6.92 47.02
C GLY A 224 -41.15 7.37 47.36
N THR A 225 -40.87 7.67 48.64
CA THR A 225 -39.71 8.48 49.05
C THR A 225 -39.09 7.96 50.36
N LEU A 226 -37.83 8.37 50.66
CA LEU A 226 -37.06 8.16 51.89
C LEU A 226 -36.45 6.75 52.07
N SER A 227 -35.37 6.53 52.85
CA SER A 227 -34.19 7.36 53.16
C SER A 227 -33.15 6.54 53.94
N SER A 228 -31.85 6.69 53.61
CA SER A 228 -30.67 6.51 54.49
C SER A 228 -30.36 5.17 55.18
N GLU A 229 -29.04 4.96 55.36
CA GLU A 229 -28.35 3.99 56.25
C GLU A 229 -28.21 2.52 55.81
N GLN A 230 -27.03 1.96 56.13
CA GLN A 230 -26.52 0.60 55.87
C GLN A 230 -26.43 0.22 54.37
N GLN A 231 -25.26 -0.02 53.77
CA GLN A 231 -24.10 -0.76 54.31
C GLN A 231 -22.74 -0.18 53.87
N GLN A 232 -21.72 -0.43 54.68
CA GLN A 232 -20.31 -0.26 54.30
C GLN A 232 -19.79 -1.56 53.66
N GLN A 233 -18.93 -1.47 52.63
CA GLN A 233 -17.51 -1.86 52.74
C GLN A 233 -16.74 -1.76 51.41
N LEU A 234 -15.43 -1.53 51.53
CA LEU A 234 -14.37 -1.80 50.53
C LEU A 234 -14.48 -1.13 49.15
N ASN A 235 -14.08 0.14 49.10
CA ASN A 235 -13.43 0.74 47.92
C ASN A 235 -11.96 1.04 48.25
N GLY A 236 -11.05 0.75 47.32
CA GLY A 236 -9.62 1.08 47.39
C GLY A 236 -9.14 1.63 46.04
N PRO A 237 -8.33 2.71 45.98
CA PRO A 237 -8.45 3.65 44.87
C PRO A 237 -7.51 3.41 43.68
N LEU A 238 -8.04 3.71 42.49
CA LEU A 238 -7.26 4.09 41.31
C LEU A 238 -6.65 5.48 41.52
N LEU A 239 -5.36 5.64 41.19
CA LEU A 239 -4.71 6.95 41.09
C LEU A 239 -4.50 7.32 39.62
N GLN A 240 -5.18 8.37 39.18
CA GLN A 240 -4.82 9.12 37.98
C GLN A 240 -3.65 10.05 38.30
N LEU A 241 -2.77 10.29 37.33
CA LEU A 241 -1.91 11.47 37.29
C LEU A 241 -2.06 12.15 35.92
N ARG A 242 -1.90 13.48 35.92
CA ARG A 242 -2.10 14.37 34.77
C ARG A 242 -0.77 14.83 34.19
N GLU A 243 -0.85 15.40 32.98
CA GLU A 243 0.25 16.02 32.25
C GLU A 243 0.53 17.48 32.72
N GLU A 244 1.61 18.04 32.16
CA GLU A 244 2.12 19.41 32.30
C GLU A 244 2.80 19.73 33.66
N ASP A 245 3.88 20.52 33.73
CA ASP A 245 4.34 21.59 32.83
C ASP A 245 5.90 21.79 32.88
N VAL A 246 6.41 22.78 32.13
CA VAL A 246 7.73 23.47 32.18
C VAL A 246 8.82 23.02 31.17
N LEU A 247 9.57 24.01 30.66
CA LEU A 247 10.41 24.01 29.46
C LEU A 247 11.93 24.06 29.71
N SER A 248 12.68 23.57 28.71
CA SER A 248 14.04 23.99 28.31
C SER A 248 15.26 23.72 29.22
N ALA A 249 16.23 22.94 28.71
CA ALA A 249 17.59 23.40 28.35
C ALA A 249 18.57 22.22 28.10
N GLY A 250 19.61 22.46 27.30
CA GLY A 250 20.80 21.60 27.22
C GLY A 250 20.82 20.57 26.08
N ALA A 251 21.97 20.45 25.41
CA ALA A 251 22.25 19.42 24.41
C ALA A 251 23.23 18.36 24.97
N GLY A 252 23.13 17.12 24.49
CA GLY A 252 24.08 16.05 24.81
C GLY A 252 23.78 14.77 24.02
N ASP A 253 24.82 14.10 23.54
CA ASP A 253 24.72 12.86 22.77
C ASP A 253 24.26 11.66 23.63
N GLY A 254 23.45 10.76 23.06
CA GLY A 254 22.92 9.59 23.78
C GLY A 254 22.39 8.49 22.85
N ASN A 255 23.24 7.50 22.56
CA ASN A 255 22.94 6.39 21.64
C ASN A 255 21.66 5.61 21.94
N GLY A 256 20.94 5.21 20.87
CA GLY A 256 19.89 4.19 20.96
C GLY A 256 20.47 2.81 21.29
N ALA A 257 20.26 2.34 22.53
CA ALA A 257 20.90 1.13 23.07
C ALA A 257 19.90 0.15 23.74
N THR A 258 18.66 0.06 23.25
CA THR A 258 17.62 -0.83 23.82
C THR A 258 17.46 -2.15 23.05
N VAL A 259 17.40 -2.11 21.71
CA VAL A 259 17.18 -3.32 20.88
C VAL A 259 18.43 -4.21 20.80
N ALA A 260 19.62 -3.61 20.69
CA ALA A 260 20.88 -4.37 20.70
C ALA A 260 21.08 -5.14 22.02
N THR A 261 20.62 -4.56 23.14
CA THR A 261 20.79 -5.10 24.49
C THR A 261 20.01 -6.41 24.68
N ALA A 262 18.78 -6.52 24.18
CA ALA A 262 18.03 -7.79 24.25
C ALA A 262 18.75 -8.95 23.53
N THR A 263 19.25 -8.71 22.32
CA THR A 263 20.06 -9.71 21.58
C THR A 263 21.40 -9.98 22.24
N ALA A 264 22.03 -8.98 22.86
CA ALA A 264 23.26 -9.14 23.63
C ALA A 264 23.02 -9.95 24.91
N THR A 265 21.88 -9.79 25.61
CA THR A 265 21.51 -10.58 26.79
C THR A 265 21.32 -12.05 26.43
N VAL A 266 20.67 -12.37 25.31
CA VAL A 266 20.53 -13.76 24.83
C VAL A 266 21.88 -14.36 24.45
N ALA A 267 22.77 -13.59 23.81
CA ALA A 267 24.13 -14.05 23.52
C ALA A 267 24.98 -14.24 24.80
N ALA A 268 24.89 -13.31 25.75
CA ALA A 268 25.62 -13.35 27.01
C ALA A 268 25.15 -14.49 27.92
N ALA A 269 23.84 -14.79 27.98
CA ALA A 269 23.29 -15.92 28.73
C ALA A 269 23.66 -17.30 28.14
N VAL A 270 24.15 -17.34 26.89
CA VAL A 270 24.67 -18.55 26.24
C VAL A 270 26.20 -18.64 26.34
N ALA A 271 26.90 -17.50 26.33
CA ALA A 271 28.36 -17.42 26.39
C ALA A 271 28.92 -17.46 27.82
N ASN A 272 28.36 -16.68 28.74
CA ASN A 272 28.72 -16.66 30.15
C ASN A 272 27.88 -17.65 30.96
N GLY A 273 28.43 -18.08 32.10
CA GLY A 273 27.92 -19.23 32.84
C GLY A 273 26.56 -19.01 33.51
N VAL A 274 25.90 -20.13 33.81
CA VAL A 274 24.79 -20.18 34.77
C VAL A 274 25.28 -19.64 36.11
N VAL A 275 24.79 -18.47 36.50
CA VAL A 275 24.85 -17.96 37.87
C VAL A 275 23.41 -17.99 38.38
N VAL A 276 23.20 -18.70 39.49
CA VAL A 276 21.92 -18.67 40.20
C VAL A 276 21.81 -17.29 40.85
N ALA A 277 20.70 -16.58 40.61
CA ALA A 277 20.40 -15.36 41.35
C ALA A 277 20.19 -15.72 42.83
N ALA A 278 21.09 -15.25 43.69
CA ALA A 278 20.87 -15.19 45.12
C ALA A 278 20.31 -13.80 45.45
N ASP A 279 19.18 -13.74 46.16
CA ASP A 279 18.69 -12.48 46.73
C ASP A 279 19.64 -12.01 47.84
N GLU A 280 20.02 -10.72 47.80
CA GLU A 280 20.77 -10.07 48.88
C GLU A 280 19.84 -9.22 49.76
N ASP A 281 19.17 -9.85 50.73
CA ASP A 281 18.87 -9.21 52.02
C ASP A 281 18.96 -10.21 53.18
N ARG A 282 19.36 -9.71 54.35
CA ARG A 282 19.38 -10.35 55.70
C ARG A 282 20.31 -11.56 55.85
N GLY A 283 21.51 -11.27 56.38
CA GLY A 283 22.45 -12.29 56.82
C GLY A 283 21.90 -13.18 57.94
N ALA A 284 21.77 -14.48 57.66
CA ALA A 284 21.69 -15.55 58.65
C ALA A 284 22.64 -16.68 58.23
N SER A 285 23.37 -17.26 59.19
CA SER A 285 24.33 -18.33 58.90
C SER A 285 23.60 -19.61 58.51
N MET A 286 23.61 -19.96 57.23
CA MET A 286 23.08 -21.20 56.69
C MET A 286 24.21 -22.04 56.07
N SER A 287 24.23 -23.32 56.40
CA SER A 287 25.30 -24.25 56.04
C SER A 287 25.40 -24.44 54.53
N ASN A 288 26.63 -24.40 54.00
CA ASN A 288 26.96 -24.71 52.61
C ASN A 288 26.83 -26.24 52.35
N GLU A 289 25.60 -26.74 52.34
CA GLU A 289 25.31 -28.16 52.22
C GLU A 289 25.55 -28.63 50.78
N ARG A 290 26.65 -29.36 50.58
CA ARG A 290 26.96 -30.02 49.30
C ARG A 290 25.81 -30.97 48.93
N VAL A 291 24.99 -30.55 47.96
CA VAL A 291 24.02 -31.40 47.26
C VAL A 291 24.70 -32.71 46.89
N LYS A 292 24.25 -33.82 47.50
CA LYS A 292 24.87 -35.14 47.32
C LYS A 292 24.68 -35.58 45.87
N LEU A 293 25.76 -35.51 45.09
CA LEU A 293 25.81 -35.88 43.68
C LEU A 293 25.40 -37.34 43.47
N GLN A 294 24.10 -37.57 43.25
CA GLN A 294 23.61 -38.88 42.90
C GLN A 294 24.08 -39.24 41.48
N ARG A 295 24.81 -40.36 41.37
CA ARG A 295 24.96 -41.09 40.11
C ARG A 295 23.59 -41.61 39.73
N ASN A 296 23.06 -41.19 38.59
CA ASN A 296 21.66 -41.45 38.29
C ASN A 296 21.44 -42.90 37.79
N THR A 297 21.20 -43.81 38.74
CA THR A 297 21.01 -45.26 38.51
C THR A 297 19.55 -45.71 38.58
N THR A 298 18.64 -44.85 39.05
CA THR A 298 17.24 -45.22 39.37
C THR A 298 16.16 -44.47 38.58
N MET A 299 16.47 -43.37 37.89
CA MET A 299 15.45 -42.63 37.14
C MET A 299 15.22 -43.20 35.73
N SER A 300 13.95 -43.23 35.30
CA SER A 300 13.59 -43.68 33.95
C SER A 300 14.07 -42.69 32.88
N MET A 301 14.40 -43.19 31.68
CA MET A 301 14.80 -42.33 30.56
C MET A 301 13.70 -41.31 30.20
N LYS A 302 12.42 -41.72 30.26
CA LYS A 302 11.27 -40.83 30.06
C LYS A 302 11.22 -39.68 31.09
N THR A 303 11.59 -39.96 32.34
CA THR A 303 11.69 -38.92 33.38
C THR A 303 12.81 -37.92 33.04
N LEU A 304 13.99 -38.41 32.63
CA LEU A 304 15.12 -37.55 32.26
C LEU A 304 14.85 -36.73 30.99
N CYS A 305 14.20 -37.30 29.98
CA CYS A 305 13.75 -36.57 28.79
C CYS A 305 12.75 -35.47 29.16
N ARG A 306 11.75 -35.78 30.01
CA ARG A 306 10.80 -34.78 30.51
C ARG A 306 11.50 -33.66 31.27
N MET A 307 12.38 -33.96 32.23
CA MET A 307 13.09 -32.94 33.01
C MET A 307 13.98 -32.01 32.17
N VAL A 308 14.54 -32.51 31.06
CA VAL A 308 15.26 -31.67 30.09
C VAL A 308 14.30 -30.78 29.30
N MET A 309 13.16 -31.31 28.87
CA MET A 309 12.13 -30.53 28.17
C MET A 309 11.47 -29.49 29.08
N ASP A 310 11.15 -29.83 30.33
CA ASP A 310 10.58 -28.92 31.33
C ASP A 310 11.50 -27.71 31.57
N GLU A 311 12.82 -27.91 31.57
CA GLU A 311 13.80 -26.81 31.68
C GLU A 311 13.90 -25.99 30.38
N VAL A 312 13.91 -26.65 29.22
CA VAL A 312 13.96 -26.00 27.89
C VAL A 312 12.70 -25.16 27.63
N ASN A 313 11.53 -25.60 28.11
CA ASN A 313 10.25 -24.92 27.95
C ASN A 313 10.12 -23.64 28.80
N LYS A 314 11.01 -23.40 29.78
CA LYS A 314 11.02 -22.13 30.55
C LYS A 314 11.58 -20.95 29.76
N TYR A 315 12.31 -21.21 28.66
CA TYR A 315 12.89 -20.15 27.84
C TYR A 315 11.87 -19.63 26.81
N PRO A 316 11.72 -18.31 26.62
CA PRO A 316 10.78 -17.75 25.64
C PRO A 316 10.97 -18.28 24.21
N ALA A 317 12.22 -18.52 23.82
CA ALA A 317 12.58 -19.18 22.56
C ALA A 317 12.95 -20.66 22.76
N SER A 318 12.10 -21.41 23.50
CA SER A 318 12.33 -22.81 23.89
C SER A 318 12.74 -23.69 22.70
N ASN A 319 12.18 -23.46 21.52
CA ASN A 319 12.51 -24.21 20.31
C ASN A 319 13.91 -23.91 19.74
N VAL A 320 14.41 -22.69 19.87
CA VAL A 320 15.80 -22.35 19.50
C VAL A 320 16.78 -23.04 20.45
N VAL A 321 16.41 -23.16 21.73
CA VAL A 321 17.17 -23.96 22.71
C VAL A 321 17.08 -25.45 22.37
N ARG A 322 15.89 -25.95 21.97
CA ARG A 322 15.64 -27.34 21.56
C ARG A 322 16.46 -27.75 20.33
N ALA A 323 16.55 -26.91 19.31
CA ALA A 323 17.40 -27.13 18.14
C ALA A 323 18.90 -27.19 18.51
N LYS A 324 19.31 -26.47 19.56
CA LYS A 324 20.70 -26.42 20.07
C LYS A 324 21.00 -27.50 21.13
N LEU A 325 20.06 -28.41 21.43
CA LEU A 325 20.25 -29.50 22.40
C LEU A 325 21.35 -30.48 21.95
N ASN A 326 22.51 -30.35 22.58
CA ASN A 326 23.63 -31.26 22.43
C ASN A 326 23.96 -31.96 23.76
N GLY A 327 24.76 -33.02 23.68
CA GLY A 327 25.13 -33.83 24.85
C GLY A 327 25.92 -33.09 25.93
N LYS A 328 26.43 -31.86 25.72
CA LYS A 328 26.98 -31.02 26.80
C LYS A 328 25.87 -30.25 27.51
N LEU A 329 24.95 -29.64 26.77
CA LEU A 329 23.82 -28.88 27.32
C LEU A 329 22.86 -29.76 28.14
N ILE A 330 22.52 -30.95 27.63
CA ILE A 330 21.71 -31.96 28.33
C ILE A 330 22.33 -32.33 29.69
N ARG A 331 23.66 -32.47 29.75
CA ARG A 331 24.40 -32.74 31.00
C ARG A 331 24.39 -31.54 31.95
N ARG A 332 24.46 -30.30 31.43
CA ARG A 332 24.41 -29.07 32.26
C ARG A 332 23.03 -28.89 32.90
N ILE A 333 21.95 -29.09 32.13
CA ILE A 333 20.56 -29.01 32.62
C ILE A 333 20.33 -29.98 33.78
N LEU A 334 20.60 -31.26 33.56
CA LEU A 334 20.38 -32.29 34.59
C LEU A 334 21.32 -32.12 35.79
N LEU A 335 22.55 -31.62 35.60
CA LEU A 335 23.46 -31.30 36.71
C LEU A 335 22.94 -30.14 37.56
N GLY A 336 22.34 -29.11 36.96
CA GLY A 336 21.66 -28.02 37.68
C GLY A 336 20.47 -28.51 38.50
N GLN A 337 19.81 -29.58 38.04
CA GLN A 337 18.76 -30.31 38.76
C GLN A 337 19.33 -31.41 39.70
N GLY A 338 20.64 -31.38 40.03
CA GLY A 338 21.30 -32.29 40.97
C GLY A 338 21.70 -33.67 40.43
N HIS A 339 21.44 -33.98 39.16
CA HIS A 339 21.62 -35.31 38.58
C HIS A 339 22.87 -35.44 37.70
N THR A 340 23.77 -36.36 38.07
CA THR A 340 24.94 -36.69 37.24
C THR A 340 24.63 -37.81 36.24
N ILE A 341 24.88 -37.55 34.95
CA ILE A 341 24.72 -38.54 33.86
C ILE A 341 25.97 -38.62 32.97
N ASN A 342 26.21 -39.79 32.39
CA ASN A 342 27.37 -40.03 31.51
C ASN A 342 27.10 -39.64 30.03
N HIS A 343 28.13 -39.71 29.20
CA HIS A 343 28.03 -39.37 27.77
C HIS A 343 26.99 -40.21 27.03
N MET A 344 26.95 -41.53 27.27
CA MET A 344 26.00 -42.46 26.63
C MET A 344 24.55 -42.15 27.02
N MET A 345 24.29 -41.76 28.27
CA MET A 345 22.97 -41.31 28.71
C MET A 345 22.55 -40.02 28.01
N SER A 346 23.42 -38.99 27.95
CA SER A 346 23.06 -37.73 27.26
C SER A 346 22.88 -37.91 25.75
N SER A 347 23.58 -38.86 25.12
CA SER A 347 23.35 -39.27 23.73
C SER A 347 22.00 -40.00 23.55
N ARG A 348 21.64 -40.92 24.46
CA ARG A 348 20.32 -41.58 24.46
C ARG A 348 19.18 -40.57 24.65
N ILE A 349 19.34 -39.57 25.53
CA ILE A 349 18.37 -38.50 25.73
C ILE A 349 18.23 -37.64 24.47
N LYS A 350 19.32 -37.20 23.82
CA LYS A 350 19.24 -36.46 22.54
C LYS A 350 18.42 -37.27 21.52
N ARG A 351 18.73 -38.57 21.38
CA ARG A 351 18.04 -39.44 20.41
C ARG A 351 16.56 -39.63 20.73
N GLN A 352 16.19 -39.87 21.99
CA GLN A 352 14.78 -40.03 22.36
C GLN A 352 13.99 -38.73 22.14
N LEU A 353 14.55 -37.56 22.51
CA LEU A 353 13.91 -36.27 22.24
C LEU A 353 13.77 -35.98 20.75
N GLN A 354 14.72 -36.43 19.92
CA GLN A 354 14.64 -36.38 18.46
C GLN A 354 13.54 -37.30 17.91
N GLU A 355 13.45 -38.54 18.42
CA GLU A 355 12.44 -39.53 18.04
C GLU A 355 11.02 -39.09 18.46
N GLU A 356 10.89 -38.42 19.61
CA GLU A 356 9.66 -37.74 20.06
C GLU A 356 9.33 -36.51 19.19
N ARG A 357 10.31 -35.66 18.82
CA ARG A 357 10.10 -34.54 17.86
C ARG A 357 9.57 -35.07 16.52
N ILE A 358 10.23 -36.04 15.92
CA ILE A 358 9.84 -36.67 14.64
C ILE A 358 8.42 -37.24 14.71
N THR A 359 8.07 -37.90 15.81
CA THR A 359 6.74 -38.50 16.01
C THR A 359 5.67 -37.45 16.18
N ASN A 360 5.95 -36.34 16.89
CA ASN A 360 5.01 -35.24 17.05
C ASN A 360 4.79 -34.48 15.72
N VAL A 361 5.85 -34.22 14.94
CA VAL A 361 5.75 -33.64 13.59
C VAL A 361 4.86 -34.53 12.70
N ARG A 362 5.17 -35.83 12.60
CA ARG A 362 4.36 -36.78 11.82
C ARG A 362 2.89 -36.77 12.25
N THR A 363 2.63 -36.87 13.55
CA THR A 363 1.27 -36.87 14.11
C THR A 363 0.53 -35.56 13.81
N SER A 364 1.23 -34.43 13.78
CA SER A 364 0.67 -33.13 13.43
C SER A 364 0.13 -33.12 11.99
N PHE A 365 0.93 -33.57 11.01
CA PHE A 365 0.48 -33.70 9.62
C PHE A 365 -0.64 -34.74 9.47
N GLN A 366 -0.47 -35.95 10.02
CA GLN A 366 -1.42 -37.06 9.89
C GLN A 366 -2.81 -36.75 10.48
N LYS A 367 -2.94 -35.75 11.36
CA LYS A 367 -4.23 -35.30 11.90
C LYS A 367 -4.87 -34.12 11.15
N LEU A 368 -4.18 -33.45 10.23
CA LEU A 368 -4.68 -32.24 9.56
C LEU A 368 -6.05 -32.44 8.88
N ARG A 369 -6.19 -33.48 8.04
CA ARG A 369 -7.43 -33.75 7.30
C ARG A 369 -8.61 -34.04 8.24
N GLY A 370 -8.38 -34.81 9.30
CA GLY A 370 -9.38 -35.09 10.33
C GLY A 370 -9.75 -33.84 11.14
N TYR A 371 -8.77 -33.01 11.51
CA TYR A 371 -9.00 -31.76 12.24
C TYR A 371 -9.80 -30.74 11.43
N PHE A 372 -9.43 -30.54 10.16
CA PHE A 372 -10.15 -29.65 9.25
C PHE A 372 -11.60 -30.10 9.03
N HIS A 373 -11.85 -31.41 8.96
CA HIS A 373 -13.22 -31.94 8.90
C HIS A 373 -14.05 -31.56 10.14
N HIS A 374 -13.50 -31.66 11.35
CA HIS A 374 -14.21 -31.27 12.58
C HIS A 374 -14.48 -29.77 12.60
N VAL A 375 -13.47 -28.94 12.28
CA VAL A 375 -13.63 -27.48 12.24
C VAL A 375 -14.62 -27.05 11.17
N ALA A 376 -14.61 -27.65 9.97
CA ALA A 376 -15.57 -27.33 8.91
C ALA A 376 -16.99 -27.83 9.20
N HIS A 377 -17.15 -28.92 9.95
CA HIS A 377 -18.46 -29.41 10.41
C HIS A 377 -19.14 -28.41 11.36
N GLU A 378 -18.40 -27.90 12.35
CA GLU A 378 -18.90 -26.87 13.29
C GLU A 378 -18.99 -25.46 12.69
N ASN A 379 -18.43 -25.24 11.50
CA ASN A 379 -18.39 -23.94 10.83
C ASN A 379 -18.87 -24.06 9.37
N PRO A 380 -20.20 -24.06 9.12
CA PRO A 380 -20.77 -24.16 7.78
C PRO A 380 -20.17 -23.14 6.79
N ASN A 381 -20.16 -23.53 5.50
CA ASN A 381 -19.55 -22.77 4.40
C ASN A 381 -18.03 -22.55 4.53
N SER A 382 -17.33 -23.29 5.41
CA SER A 382 -15.87 -23.36 5.40
C SER A 382 -15.38 -24.31 4.31
N HIS A 383 -14.33 -23.92 3.59
CA HIS A 383 -13.72 -24.75 2.55
C HIS A 383 -12.31 -25.15 2.99
N TYR A 384 -11.95 -26.41 2.78
CA TYR A 384 -10.62 -26.91 3.09
C TYR A 384 -10.14 -27.93 2.05
N CYS A 385 -8.83 -28.05 1.91
CA CYS A 385 -8.20 -29.06 1.07
C CYS A 385 -6.98 -29.63 1.78
N VAL A 386 -6.70 -30.92 1.58
CA VAL A 386 -5.43 -31.55 1.97
C VAL A 386 -5.03 -32.50 0.85
N GLU A 387 -3.89 -32.26 0.23
CA GLU A 387 -3.36 -33.01 -0.91
C GLU A 387 -2.17 -33.87 -0.52
N GLN A 388 -2.17 -35.11 -1.01
CA GLN A 388 -1.03 -36.03 -0.93
C GLN A 388 -0.83 -36.75 -2.26
N LYS A 389 0.42 -37.10 -2.56
CA LYS A 389 0.79 -37.87 -3.75
C LYS A 389 0.34 -39.33 -3.60
N ASN A 390 0.32 -40.06 -4.72
CA ASN A 390 -0.06 -41.48 -4.79
C ASN A 390 0.79 -42.39 -3.89
N ASP A 391 2.00 -41.98 -3.51
CA ASP A 391 2.87 -42.71 -2.59
C ASP A 391 2.62 -42.37 -1.10
N GLY A 392 1.69 -41.45 -0.81
CA GLY A 392 1.33 -40.96 0.52
C GLY A 392 2.00 -39.64 0.92
N ALA A 393 2.94 -39.09 0.14
CA ALA A 393 3.65 -37.87 0.52
C ALA A 393 2.73 -36.64 0.60
N PHE A 394 2.69 -35.97 1.75
CA PHE A 394 2.05 -34.66 1.92
C PHE A 394 2.55 -33.67 0.86
N THR A 395 1.62 -32.91 0.28
CA THR A 395 1.93 -31.89 -0.74
C THR A 395 1.43 -30.51 -0.29
N ARG A 396 0.14 -30.38 0.03
CA ARG A 396 -0.49 -29.11 0.40
C ARG A 396 -1.63 -29.30 1.40
N ALA A 397 -1.92 -28.27 2.18
CA ALA A 397 -3.13 -28.12 2.99
C ALA A 397 -3.63 -26.67 2.90
N PHE A 398 -4.93 -26.46 2.97
CA PHE A 398 -5.58 -25.15 2.90
C PHE A 398 -6.84 -25.12 3.76
N PHE A 399 -7.13 -23.98 4.38
CA PHE A 399 -8.40 -23.70 5.05
C PHE A 399 -8.83 -22.23 4.88
N ILE A 400 -10.11 -22.03 4.57
CA ILE A 400 -10.84 -20.76 4.66
C ILE A 400 -12.13 -21.00 5.45
N ALA A 401 -12.39 -20.16 6.46
CA ALA A 401 -13.60 -20.28 7.27
C ALA A 401 -14.79 -19.59 6.59
N GLY A 402 -16.00 -20.17 6.71
CA GLY A 402 -17.22 -19.52 6.21
C GLY A 402 -17.45 -18.13 6.80
N ALA A 403 -17.00 -17.90 8.05
CA ALA A 403 -17.03 -16.60 8.70
C ALA A 403 -16.06 -15.57 8.08
N THR A 404 -14.82 -15.97 7.76
CA THR A 404 -13.87 -15.06 7.10
C THR A 404 -14.21 -14.83 5.63
N LEU A 405 -14.81 -15.82 4.97
CA LEU A 405 -15.33 -15.72 3.61
C LEU A 405 -16.56 -14.80 3.51
N ASN A 406 -17.46 -14.81 4.52
CA ASN A 406 -18.50 -13.78 4.65
C ASN A 406 -17.89 -12.37 4.78
N ALA A 407 -16.95 -12.21 5.72
CA ALA A 407 -16.35 -10.91 6.03
C ALA A 407 -15.73 -10.20 4.81
N VAL A 408 -15.06 -10.95 3.92
CA VAL A 408 -14.43 -10.44 2.68
C VAL A 408 -15.39 -9.62 1.80
N GLN A 409 -16.69 -9.92 1.80
CA GLN A 409 -17.71 -9.19 1.02
C GLN A 409 -17.98 -7.78 1.54
N TYR A 410 -17.76 -7.54 2.84
CA TYR A 410 -17.95 -6.25 3.52
C TYR A 410 -16.64 -5.47 3.69
N CYS A 411 -15.51 -6.08 3.31
CA CYS A 411 -14.20 -5.46 3.33
C CYS A 411 -13.95 -4.56 2.11
N ARG A 412 -12.83 -3.82 2.14
CA ARG A 412 -12.30 -3.09 0.99
C ARG A 412 -11.93 -4.04 -0.13
N LYS A 413 -11.99 -3.57 -1.38
CA LYS A 413 -11.49 -4.32 -2.56
C LYS A 413 -9.95 -4.35 -2.66
N ILE A 414 -9.28 -4.67 -1.56
CA ILE A 414 -7.86 -5.03 -1.49
C ILE A 414 -7.71 -6.46 -0.98
N VAL A 415 -6.79 -7.19 -1.60
CA VAL A 415 -6.30 -8.48 -1.13
C VAL A 415 -4.79 -8.41 -1.03
N SER A 416 -4.23 -8.88 0.08
CA SER A 416 -2.81 -9.09 0.24
C SER A 416 -2.49 -10.57 0.13
N LEU A 417 -1.38 -10.87 -0.55
CA LEU A 417 -0.80 -12.21 -0.65
C LEU A 417 0.63 -12.13 -0.11
N ASP A 418 0.96 -12.99 0.85
CA ASP A 418 2.25 -13.03 1.52
C ASP A 418 2.60 -14.46 1.94
N HIS A 419 3.89 -14.72 2.13
CA HIS A 419 4.35 -15.96 2.75
C HIS A 419 4.66 -15.74 4.24
N ILE A 420 4.60 -16.80 5.03
CA ILE A 420 5.16 -16.82 6.38
C ILE A 420 6.27 -17.86 6.40
N MET A 421 7.51 -17.36 6.39
CA MET A 421 8.76 -18.11 6.30
C MET A 421 9.55 -17.99 7.61
N TYR A 422 10.38 -19.00 7.92
CA TYR A 422 11.37 -18.89 8.98
C TYR A 422 12.47 -17.88 8.62
N SER A 423 12.84 -17.03 9.59
CA SER A 423 13.81 -15.95 9.36
C SER A 423 15.22 -16.48 9.09
N ARG A 424 15.64 -16.43 7.83
CA ARG A 424 16.97 -16.87 7.34
C ARG A 424 18.14 -16.21 8.08
N LYS A 425 17.92 -15.07 8.74
CA LYS A 425 18.91 -14.37 9.59
C LYS A 425 19.48 -15.22 10.73
N LEU A 426 18.76 -16.27 11.19
CA LEU A 426 19.30 -17.23 12.17
C LEU A 426 20.27 -18.27 11.57
N ILE A 427 20.25 -18.46 10.24
CA ILE A 427 21.17 -19.34 9.49
C ILE A 427 22.45 -18.58 9.11
N GLU A 428 22.36 -17.25 8.94
CA GLU A 428 23.48 -16.37 8.56
C GLU A 428 24.26 -15.81 9.78
N SER A 429 24.04 -16.36 10.98
CA SER A 429 24.82 -16.00 12.16
C SER A 429 26.31 -16.39 12.01
N PRO A 430 27.27 -15.51 12.35
CA PRO A 430 28.70 -15.83 12.33
C PRO A 430 29.11 -17.04 13.18
N LEU A 431 28.22 -17.49 14.08
CA LEU A 431 28.42 -18.62 14.99
C LEU A 431 27.96 -19.98 14.45
N GLY A 432 27.53 -20.10 13.18
CA GLY A 432 27.21 -21.42 12.64
C GLY A 432 26.76 -21.52 11.19
N LYS A 433 27.71 -21.61 10.25
CA LYS A 433 27.57 -22.64 9.20
C LYS A 433 27.70 -24.00 9.88
N LEU A 434 26.58 -24.61 10.24
CA LEU A 434 26.56 -25.97 10.78
C LEU A 434 26.82 -26.97 9.65
N GLU A 435 28.08 -27.42 9.55
CA GLU A 435 28.47 -28.48 8.62
C GLU A 435 27.95 -29.85 9.11
N GLY A 436 27.16 -30.54 8.28
CA GLY A 436 26.86 -31.97 8.46
C GLY A 436 25.41 -32.39 8.19
N ASP A 437 25.21 -33.69 8.03
CA ASP A 437 23.93 -34.37 7.81
C ASP A 437 22.98 -34.36 9.05
N GLU A 438 23.06 -33.38 9.96
CA GLU A 438 22.24 -33.27 11.19
C GLU A 438 21.14 -32.18 11.13
N ASN A 439 20.86 -31.61 9.96
CA ASN A 439 19.78 -30.62 9.79
C ASN A 439 18.37 -31.26 9.83
N ASP A 440 17.86 -31.52 11.03
CA ASP A 440 16.46 -31.93 11.28
C ASP A 440 15.42 -30.90 10.79
N ASP A 441 15.82 -29.66 10.51
CA ASP A 441 14.95 -28.57 10.07
C ASP A 441 14.61 -28.62 8.56
N VAL A 442 14.87 -29.77 7.93
CA VAL A 442 14.56 -30.12 6.52
C VAL A 442 13.06 -30.06 6.16
N ILE A 443 12.16 -29.87 7.14
CA ILE A 443 10.71 -29.71 6.89
C ILE A 443 10.14 -28.56 7.70
N CYS A 444 10.42 -27.36 7.19
CA CYS A 444 9.59 -26.20 7.44
C CYS A 444 8.97 -25.80 6.10
N GLY A 445 7.81 -26.40 5.78
CA GLY A 445 7.01 -25.98 4.63
C GLY A 445 6.60 -24.50 4.72
N VAL A 446 6.13 -23.94 3.62
CA VAL A 446 5.81 -22.52 3.53
C VAL A 446 4.33 -22.33 3.84
N TYR A 447 4.00 -21.37 4.71
CA TYR A 447 2.63 -20.90 4.79
C TYR A 447 2.38 -19.80 3.76
N LEU A 448 1.34 -19.96 2.94
CA LEU A 448 0.81 -18.90 2.09
C LEU A 448 -0.42 -18.33 2.80
N LYS A 449 -0.51 -17.01 2.94
CA LYS A 449 -1.68 -16.35 3.55
C LYS A 449 -2.35 -15.41 2.55
N ALA A 450 -3.66 -15.25 2.71
CA ALA A 450 -4.40 -14.16 2.10
C ALA A 450 -4.99 -13.26 3.19
N SER A 451 -4.97 -11.94 2.98
CA SER A 451 -5.47 -10.96 3.94
C SER A 451 -6.25 -9.83 3.27
N THR A 452 -7.23 -9.25 3.95
CA THR A 452 -7.93 -8.03 3.51
C THR A 452 -8.09 -7.06 4.69
N LYS A 453 -8.69 -5.89 4.47
CA LYS A 453 -8.91 -4.85 5.48
C LYS A 453 -10.35 -4.35 5.45
N ASP A 454 -10.99 -4.23 6.60
CA ASP A 454 -12.34 -3.67 6.70
C ASP A 454 -12.35 -2.13 6.61
N PHE A 455 -13.54 -1.52 6.58
CA PHE A 455 -13.65 -0.06 6.55
C PHE A 455 -13.20 0.62 7.85
N ASN A 456 -13.13 -0.10 8.98
CA ASN A 456 -12.57 0.37 10.26
C ASN A 456 -11.03 0.31 10.31
N ASP A 457 -10.37 -0.08 9.20
CA ASP A 457 -8.91 -0.12 9.08
C ASP A 457 -8.26 -1.24 9.90
N GLU A 458 -8.99 -2.35 10.03
CA GLU A 458 -8.49 -3.56 10.68
C GLU A 458 -8.31 -4.72 9.68
N VAL A 459 -7.21 -5.45 9.82
CA VAL A 459 -6.85 -6.57 8.93
C VAL A 459 -7.61 -7.84 9.32
N ILE A 460 -7.96 -8.66 8.32
CA ILE A 460 -8.45 -10.03 8.44
C ILE A 460 -7.53 -10.94 7.62
N THR A 461 -6.88 -11.92 8.26
CA THR A 461 -6.26 -13.06 7.55
C THR A 461 -7.36 -14.07 7.23
N PHE A 462 -7.92 -14.01 6.02
CA PHE A 462 -9.14 -14.76 5.71
C PHE A 462 -8.88 -16.20 5.24
N ALA A 463 -7.71 -16.49 4.67
CA ALA A 463 -7.31 -17.85 4.28
C ALA A 463 -5.84 -18.14 4.61
N LEU A 464 -5.55 -19.41 4.88
CA LEU A 464 -4.21 -19.93 5.17
C LEU A 464 -4.00 -21.27 4.44
N ALA A 465 -2.84 -21.41 3.79
CA ALA A 465 -2.36 -22.67 3.23
C ALA A 465 -0.98 -23.03 3.75
N LEU A 466 -0.67 -24.32 3.81
CA LEU A 466 0.66 -24.89 4.01
C LEU A 466 1.04 -25.65 2.75
N VAL A 467 2.18 -25.32 2.15
CA VAL A 467 2.70 -25.93 0.93
C VAL A 467 4.14 -26.42 1.13
N THR A 468 4.61 -27.38 0.34
CA THR A 468 5.99 -27.90 0.48
C THR A 468 7.06 -26.83 0.19
N GLU A 469 6.80 -25.91 -0.74
CA GLU A 469 7.74 -24.89 -1.20
C GLU A 469 7.01 -23.69 -1.80
N GLU A 470 7.64 -22.51 -1.81
CA GLU A 470 7.11 -21.32 -2.47
C GLU A 470 7.48 -21.34 -3.96
N ASN A 471 6.51 -21.64 -4.81
CA ASN A 471 6.67 -21.71 -6.26
C ASN A 471 5.39 -21.27 -7.00
N GLN A 472 5.47 -21.06 -8.31
CA GLN A 472 4.34 -20.65 -9.13
C GLN A 472 3.15 -21.62 -9.03
N ALA A 473 3.36 -22.94 -9.12
CA ALA A 473 2.28 -23.93 -9.13
C ALA A 473 1.54 -24.07 -7.79
N ASN A 474 2.17 -23.69 -6.68
CA ASN A 474 1.57 -23.62 -5.35
C ASN A 474 0.83 -22.30 -5.13
N TRP A 475 1.33 -21.19 -5.70
CA TRP A 475 0.61 -19.93 -5.76
C TRP A 475 -0.62 -20.02 -6.68
N GLU A 476 -0.50 -20.49 -7.92
CA GLU A 476 -1.62 -20.66 -8.86
C GLU A 476 -2.73 -21.55 -8.26
N TRP A 477 -2.36 -22.66 -7.61
CA TRP A 477 -3.30 -23.48 -6.85
C TRP A 477 -4.00 -22.72 -5.72
N PHE A 478 -3.26 -21.95 -4.92
CA PHE A 478 -3.84 -21.17 -3.82
C PHE A 478 -4.82 -20.09 -4.32
N LEU A 479 -4.46 -19.39 -5.41
CA LEU A 479 -5.33 -18.39 -6.03
C LEU A 479 -6.55 -19.02 -6.71
N GLN A 480 -6.39 -20.20 -7.33
CA GLN A 480 -7.51 -20.94 -7.92
C GLN A 480 -8.50 -21.40 -6.85
N VAL A 481 -8.03 -21.98 -5.74
CA VAL A 481 -8.90 -22.38 -4.63
C VAL A 481 -9.63 -21.18 -4.01
N LEU A 482 -9.01 -19.99 -3.98
CA LEU A 482 -9.70 -18.75 -3.61
C LEU A 482 -10.74 -18.30 -4.66
N GLN A 483 -10.44 -18.45 -5.95
CA GLN A 483 -11.36 -18.14 -7.05
C GLN A 483 -12.58 -19.08 -7.08
N ASP A 484 -12.37 -20.36 -6.75
CA ASP A 484 -13.37 -21.42 -6.73
C ASP A 484 -14.37 -21.27 -5.56
N THR A 485 -14.10 -20.40 -4.57
CA THR A 485 -15.12 -20.01 -3.58
C THR A 485 -16.26 -19.21 -4.20
N GLN A 486 -16.04 -18.54 -5.34
CA GLN A 486 -17.01 -17.73 -6.10
C GLN A 486 -17.70 -16.59 -5.33
N VAL A 487 -17.25 -16.26 -4.11
CA VAL A 487 -17.89 -15.24 -3.26
C VAL A 487 -17.58 -13.80 -3.71
N VAL A 488 -16.43 -13.56 -4.36
CA VAL A 488 -16.05 -12.28 -4.97
C VAL A 488 -15.27 -12.50 -6.27
N ASP A 489 -15.37 -11.57 -7.22
CA ASP A 489 -14.43 -11.55 -8.36
C ASP A 489 -13.11 -10.88 -7.96
N TRP A 490 -12.10 -11.68 -7.62
CA TRP A 490 -10.76 -11.21 -7.26
C TRP A 490 -10.11 -10.36 -8.35
N ASN A 491 -10.55 -10.48 -9.61
CA ASN A 491 -10.13 -9.60 -10.69
C ASN A 491 -10.55 -8.14 -10.49
N GLU A 492 -11.51 -7.83 -9.61
CA GLU A 492 -11.89 -6.45 -9.25
C GLU A 492 -11.05 -5.87 -8.11
N TYR A 493 -10.18 -6.66 -7.48
CA TYR A 493 -9.39 -6.25 -6.33
C TYR A 493 -8.05 -5.62 -6.74
N THR A 494 -7.51 -4.78 -5.85
CA THR A 494 -6.08 -4.43 -5.83
C THR A 494 -5.32 -5.49 -5.02
N VAL A 495 -4.31 -6.10 -5.63
CA VAL A 495 -3.50 -7.17 -5.04
C VAL A 495 -2.21 -6.57 -4.50
N ILE A 496 -1.97 -6.63 -3.19
CA ILE A 496 -0.76 -6.08 -2.56
C ILE A 496 0.15 -7.24 -2.15
N ALA A 497 1.18 -7.49 -2.94
CA ALA A 497 1.90 -8.75 -2.89
C ALA A 497 3.39 -8.62 -3.27
N GLY A 498 4.19 -9.59 -2.85
CA GLY A 498 5.53 -9.79 -3.39
C GLY A 498 5.53 -10.08 -4.90
N ARG A 499 6.73 -10.14 -5.49
CA ARG A 499 6.96 -10.38 -6.93
C ARG A 499 8.02 -11.47 -7.20
N ALA A 500 8.44 -12.18 -6.16
CA ALA A 500 9.38 -13.30 -6.23
C ALA A 500 8.64 -14.66 -6.32
N HIS A 501 9.39 -15.75 -6.41
CA HIS A 501 8.91 -17.14 -6.24
C HIS A 501 7.69 -17.57 -7.09
N GLY A 502 7.48 -16.91 -8.23
CA GLY A 502 6.38 -17.21 -9.16
C GLY A 502 5.03 -16.56 -8.80
N LEU A 503 4.96 -15.75 -7.75
CA LEU A 503 3.74 -15.06 -7.30
C LEU A 503 3.22 -14.06 -8.35
N GLU A 504 4.11 -13.26 -8.94
CA GLU A 504 3.75 -12.29 -10.00
C GLU A 504 3.13 -13.01 -11.22
N THR A 505 3.71 -14.13 -11.65
CA THR A 505 3.14 -14.96 -12.73
C THR A 505 1.81 -15.58 -12.32
N ALA A 506 1.69 -16.11 -11.11
CA ALA A 506 0.46 -16.75 -10.63
C ALA A 506 -0.74 -15.79 -10.59
N ILE A 507 -0.51 -14.54 -10.15
CA ILE A 507 -1.53 -13.48 -10.19
C ILE A 507 -1.95 -13.21 -11.64
N GLN A 508 -1.00 -13.14 -12.58
CA GLN A 508 -1.29 -12.93 -14.00
C GLN A 508 -2.01 -14.12 -14.65
N THR A 509 -1.73 -15.36 -14.23
CA THR A 509 -2.43 -16.57 -14.70
C THR A 509 -3.88 -16.60 -14.23
N VAL A 510 -4.13 -16.43 -12.92
CA VAL A 510 -5.45 -16.72 -12.30
C VAL A 510 -6.34 -15.48 -12.20
N TRP A 511 -5.77 -14.30 -11.94
CA TRP A 511 -6.49 -13.03 -11.78
C TRP A 511 -6.01 -11.96 -12.78
N PRO A 512 -6.06 -12.21 -14.12
CA PRO A 512 -5.43 -11.38 -15.15
C PRO A 512 -5.93 -9.94 -15.26
N ARG A 513 -7.09 -9.58 -14.66
CA ARG A 513 -7.57 -8.18 -14.59
C ARG A 513 -7.37 -7.52 -13.22
N ALA A 514 -6.78 -8.21 -12.25
CA ALA A 514 -6.47 -7.63 -10.94
C ALA A 514 -5.30 -6.63 -11.03
N SER A 515 -5.34 -5.58 -10.21
CA SER A 515 -4.32 -4.54 -10.19
C SER A 515 -3.26 -4.86 -9.13
N HIS A 516 -2.12 -5.42 -9.56
CA HIS A 516 -1.01 -5.80 -8.67
C HIS A 516 -0.17 -4.59 -8.26
N HIS A 517 -0.18 -4.25 -6.97
CA HIS A 517 0.78 -3.36 -6.35
C HIS A 517 1.90 -4.19 -5.71
N PHE A 518 3.15 -3.89 -6.06
CA PHE A 518 4.31 -4.51 -5.45
C PHE A 518 4.40 -4.09 -3.98
N CYS A 519 4.57 -5.07 -3.09
CA CYS A 519 4.79 -4.83 -1.68
C CYS A 519 6.17 -4.18 -1.46
N MET A 520 6.18 -2.93 -1.02
CA MET A 520 7.40 -2.15 -0.82
C MET A 520 8.31 -2.74 0.27
N ARG A 521 7.76 -3.51 1.24
CA ARG A 521 8.56 -4.29 2.19
C ARG A 521 9.42 -5.33 1.46
N HIS A 522 8.85 -6.13 0.58
CA HIS A 522 9.61 -7.12 -0.21
C HIS A 522 10.61 -6.46 -1.18
N VAL A 523 10.24 -5.34 -1.82
CA VAL A 523 11.16 -4.57 -2.69
C VAL A 523 12.37 -4.04 -1.89
N VAL A 524 12.15 -3.52 -0.68
CA VAL A 524 13.20 -2.96 0.19
C VAL A 524 14.06 -4.04 0.85
N GLU A 525 13.46 -5.14 1.30
CA GLU A 525 14.13 -6.14 2.14
C GLU A 525 14.67 -7.32 1.34
N ASP A 526 13.88 -7.92 0.46
CA ASP A 526 14.29 -9.11 -0.30
C ASP A 526 15.02 -8.74 -1.59
N GLU A 527 14.55 -7.73 -2.33
CA GLU A 527 15.21 -7.33 -3.59
C GLU A 527 16.39 -6.38 -3.37
N LEU A 528 16.21 -5.24 -2.68
CA LEU A 528 17.29 -4.26 -2.46
C LEU A 528 18.33 -4.73 -1.42
N MET A 529 17.92 -5.12 -0.21
CA MET A 529 18.86 -5.56 0.84
C MET A 529 19.43 -6.95 0.60
N VAL A 530 18.61 -8.00 0.40
CA VAL A 530 19.15 -9.37 0.23
C VAL A 530 19.66 -9.60 -1.20
N GLY A 531 18.84 -9.30 -2.22
CA GLY A 531 19.13 -9.59 -3.62
C GLY A 531 20.21 -8.71 -4.25
N LYS A 532 20.24 -7.40 -3.93
CA LYS A 532 21.27 -6.44 -4.43
C LYS A 532 22.33 -6.08 -3.39
N LYS A 533 22.21 -6.55 -2.14
CA LYS A 533 23.20 -6.32 -1.05
C LYS A 533 23.45 -4.84 -0.76
N ILE A 534 22.44 -3.99 -0.97
CA ILE A 534 22.54 -2.53 -0.76
C ILE A 534 22.36 -2.20 0.74
N PRO A 535 23.34 -1.55 1.40
CA PRO A 535 23.21 -1.18 2.81
C PRO A 535 22.13 -0.11 3.03
N MET A 536 21.12 -0.47 3.81
CA MET A 536 19.93 0.34 4.07
C MET A 536 19.96 0.95 5.47
N THR A 537 19.77 2.27 5.57
CA THR A 537 19.53 3.01 6.81
C THR A 537 18.03 3.30 6.98
N PRO A 538 17.55 3.68 8.18
CA PRO A 538 16.17 4.12 8.37
C PRO A 538 15.76 5.22 7.38
N ASP A 539 16.59 6.25 7.20
CA ASP A 539 16.30 7.38 6.30
C ASP A 539 16.21 6.96 4.83
N LYS A 540 17.02 5.97 4.41
CA LYS A 540 16.93 5.39 3.06
C LYS A 540 15.65 4.58 2.89
N LYS A 541 15.23 3.79 3.88
CA LYS A 541 13.90 3.14 3.88
C LYS A 541 12.82 4.22 3.75
N GLN A 542 12.85 5.25 4.59
CA GLN A 542 11.86 6.33 4.64
C GLN A 542 11.75 7.02 3.28
N SER A 543 12.89 7.40 2.68
CA SER A 543 12.94 8.01 1.35
C SER A 543 12.35 7.13 0.23
N ILE A 544 12.41 5.80 0.33
CA ILE A 544 11.79 4.88 -0.64
C ILE A 544 10.27 4.82 -0.43
N PHE A 545 9.80 4.72 0.82
CA PHE A 545 8.36 4.71 1.12
C PHE A 545 7.71 6.08 0.84
N ASP A 546 8.42 7.19 1.09
CA ASP A 546 8.01 8.54 0.70
C ASP A 546 7.81 8.63 -0.81
N LEU A 547 8.77 8.10 -1.58
CA LEU A 547 8.73 8.08 -3.03
C LEU A 547 7.56 7.24 -3.56
N ALA A 548 7.29 6.08 -2.95
CA ALA A 548 6.13 5.25 -3.26
C ALA A 548 4.79 5.94 -2.94
N ARG A 549 4.72 6.75 -1.88
CA ARG A 549 3.54 7.54 -1.47
C ARG A 549 3.28 8.79 -2.32
N SER A 550 4.11 9.11 -3.31
CA SER A 550 3.96 10.36 -4.09
C SER A 550 2.54 10.51 -4.65
N ASP A 551 1.91 11.65 -4.42
CA ASP A 551 0.56 12.02 -4.89
C ASP A 551 0.62 12.76 -6.24
N SER A 552 1.81 12.89 -6.83
CA SER A 552 2.01 13.43 -8.18
C SER A 552 3.39 13.08 -8.75
N GLU A 553 3.53 13.14 -10.07
CA GLU A 553 4.82 13.04 -10.75
C GLU A 553 5.82 14.12 -10.29
N THR A 554 5.36 15.34 -9.96
CA THR A 554 6.24 16.44 -9.53
C THR A 554 6.84 16.21 -8.14
N GLU A 555 6.07 15.58 -7.25
CA GLU A 555 6.55 15.15 -5.93
C GLU A 555 7.52 13.97 -6.05
N TYR A 556 7.15 12.95 -6.84
CA TYR A 556 8.01 11.82 -7.16
C TYR A 556 9.36 12.27 -7.72
N ASP A 557 9.36 13.19 -8.68
CA ASP A 557 10.57 13.73 -9.29
C ASP A 557 11.46 14.48 -8.28
N THR A 558 10.84 15.17 -7.32
CA THR A 558 11.54 15.88 -6.23
C THR A 558 12.18 14.90 -5.26
N LEU A 559 11.41 13.91 -4.79
CA LEU A 559 11.88 12.87 -3.87
C LEU A 559 12.95 11.99 -4.51
N ARG A 560 12.79 11.60 -5.77
CA ARG A 560 13.79 10.83 -6.53
C ARG A 560 15.10 11.61 -6.66
N LYS A 561 15.06 12.92 -6.95
CA LYS A 561 16.26 13.78 -6.99
C LYS A 561 16.97 13.88 -5.64
N ASN A 562 16.24 13.78 -4.53
CA ASN A 562 16.84 13.69 -3.20
C ASN A 562 17.45 12.31 -2.96
N LEU A 563 16.72 11.22 -3.24
CA LEU A 563 17.19 9.84 -3.04
C LEU A 563 18.42 9.50 -3.91
N VAL A 564 18.55 10.05 -5.12
CA VAL A 564 19.77 9.94 -5.96
C VAL A 564 21.01 10.40 -5.18
N ARG A 565 20.93 11.55 -4.46
CA ARG A 565 22.04 12.10 -3.68
C ARG A 565 22.43 11.20 -2.49
N THR A 566 21.51 10.38 -2.00
CA THR A 566 21.74 9.47 -0.85
C THR A 566 22.15 8.07 -1.28
N SER A 567 21.66 7.58 -2.42
CA SER A 567 22.10 6.32 -3.05
C SER A 567 21.59 6.18 -4.49
N GLU A 568 22.48 6.43 -5.46
CA GLU A 568 22.21 6.18 -6.88
C GLU A 568 21.85 4.71 -7.15
N ALA A 569 22.46 3.76 -6.43
CA ALA A 569 22.22 2.33 -6.59
C ALA A 569 20.77 1.89 -6.27
N ILE A 570 20.11 2.58 -5.34
CA ILE A 570 18.68 2.34 -5.03
C ILE A 570 17.82 2.84 -6.20
N VAL A 571 18.07 4.05 -6.68
CA VAL A 571 17.30 4.66 -7.78
C VAL A 571 17.51 3.90 -9.09
N ALA A 572 18.74 3.51 -9.41
CA ALA A 572 19.08 2.70 -10.59
C ALA A 572 18.56 1.24 -10.53
N TYR A 573 17.99 0.81 -9.40
CA TYR A 573 17.15 -0.38 -9.31
C TYR A 573 15.66 -0.01 -9.45
N LEU A 574 15.15 0.99 -8.72
CA LEU A 574 13.74 1.40 -8.75
C LEU A 574 13.29 1.89 -10.14
N ASP A 575 14.16 2.54 -10.91
CA ASP A 575 13.90 2.99 -12.29
C ASP A 575 13.63 1.83 -13.27
N LYS A 576 13.91 0.58 -12.88
CA LYS A 576 13.63 -0.63 -13.67
C LYS A 576 12.25 -1.23 -13.36
N LEU A 577 11.60 -0.77 -12.29
CA LEU A 577 10.24 -1.15 -11.93
C LEU A 577 9.26 -0.14 -12.53
N ASP A 578 8.29 -0.60 -13.32
CA ASP A 578 7.24 0.27 -13.86
C ASP A 578 6.48 0.94 -12.71
N ARG A 579 6.55 2.29 -12.66
CA ARG A 579 6.00 3.13 -11.58
C ARG A 579 4.53 2.81 -11.28
N LYS A 580 3.74 2.38 -12.28
CA LYS A 580 2.33 2.05 -12.09
C LYS A 580 2.08 0.90 -11.10
N HIS A 581 3.08 0.06 -10.83
CA HIS A 581 2.96 -1.07 -9.90
C HIS A 581 3.48 -0.76 -8.48
N TRP A 582 4.08 0.40 -8.22
CA TRP A 582 4.70 0.67 -6.90
C TRP A 582 4.63 2.13 -6.41
N VAL A 583 4.11 3.05 -7.22
CA VAL A 583 3.94 4.47 -6.87
C VAL A 583 2.47 4.83 -6.92
N LYS A 584 1.94 5.35 -5.80
CA LYS A 584 0.51 5.65 -5.58
C LYS A 584 -0.14 6.39 -6.75
N TYR A 585 0.36 7.57 -7.15
CA TYR A 585 -0.28 8.34 -8.23
C TYR A 585 -0.29 7.59 -9.58
N ALA A 586 0.78 6.85 -9.89
CA ALA A 586 0.90 6.14 -11.16
C ALA A 586 0.02 4.88 -11.19
N PHE A 587 -0.16 4.22 -10.04
CA PHE A 587 -1.10 3.11 -9.86
C PHE A 587 -2.54 3.59 -10.04
N LEU A 588 -2.92 4.69 -9.38
CA LEU A 588 -4.26 5.27 -9.45
C LEU A 588 -4.60 5.77 -10.86
N GLU A 589 -3.65 6.42 -11.55
CA GLU A 589 -3.84 6.86 -12.94
C GLU A 589 -3.99 5.69 -13.93
N ALA A 590 -3.22 4.61 -13.76
CA ALA A 590 -3.20 3.47 -14.67
C ALA A 590 -4.35 2.47 -14.46
N PHE A 591 -4.68 2.16 -13.21
CA PHE A 591 -5.66 1.12 -12.86
C PHE A 591 -7.01 1.66 -12.40
N ARG A 592 -7.09 2.95 -12.00
CA ARG A 592 -8.31 3.59 -11.46
C ARG A 592 -8.95 2.78 -10.31
N ARG A 593 -8.11 2.22 -9.45
CA ARG A 593 -8.50 1.40 -8.29
C ARG A 593 -7.74 1.86 -7.04
N PRO A 594 -8.39 1.86 -5.86
CA PRO A 594 -7.74 2.25 -4.62
C PRO A 594 -6.64 1.25 -4.23
N THR A 595 -5.56 1.75 -3.63
CA THR A 595 -4.72 0.95 -2.72
C THR A 595 -5.14 1.16 -1.26
N PHE A 596 -5.97 2.17 -0.99
CA PHE A 596 -6.27 2.68 0.35
C PHE A 596 -5.01 3.10 1.12
N ASN A 597 -4.02 3.63 0.42
CA ASN A 597 -2.72 4.08 0.95
C ASN A 597 -1.87 2.95 1.58
N GLU A 598 -2.23 1.71 1.30
CA GLU A 598 -1.45 0.51 1.62
C GLU A 598 -0.29 0.33 0.63
N LEU A 599 0.84 -0.16 1.14
CA LEU A 599 2.07 -0.36 0.38
C LEU A 599 2.72 -1.73 0.67
N THR A 600 2.18 -2.50 1.61
CA THR A 600 2.83 -3.68 2.19
C THR A 600 1.84 -4.82 2.42
N SER A 601 2.32 -6.05 2.29
CA SER A 601 1.50 -7.27 2.36
C SER A 601 1.17 -7.74 3.81
N ASP A 602 1.67 -7.03 4.81
CA ASP A 602 1.16 -7.06 6.17
C ASP A 602 -0.11 -6.20 6.38
N LEU A 603 -0.45 -5.31 5.43
CA LEU A 603 -1.54 -4.32 5.53
C LEU A 603 -1.46 -3.46 6.80
N SER A 604 -0.22 -3.11 7.18
CA SER A 604 0.12 -2.48 8.46
C SER A 604 0.07 -0.95 8.47
N MET A 605 -0.26 -0.30 7.33
CA MET A 605 -0.48 1.14 7.29
C MET A 605 -1.71 1.53 8.12
N VAL A 606 -1.75 2.76 8.66
CA VAL A 606 -2.91 3.26 9.42
C VAL A 606 -3.38 4.59 8.83
N PHE A 607 -4.68 4.87 8.90
CA PHE A 607 -5.21 6.20 8.60
C PHE A 607 -4.43 7.31 9.32
N GLY A 608 -3.94 8.30 8.58
CA GLY A 608 -3.24 9.47 9.12
C GLY A 608 -1.83 9.21 9.67
N SER A 609 -1.29 7.98 9.63
CA SER A 609 0.07 7.72 10.12
C SER A 609 1.12 8.24 9.14
N ASP A 610 1.80 9.32 9.52
CA ASP A 610 3.03 9.80 8.85
C ASP A 610 4.27 8.98 9.25
N GLU A 611 4.22 8.28 10.40
CA GLU A 611 5.32 7.46 10.91
C GLU A 611 5.37 6.07 10.24
N LEU A 612 6.20 5.97 9.21
CA LEU A 612 6.17 4.87 8.24
C LEU A 612 6.93 3.60 8.65
N LEU A 613 7.85 3.67 9.63
CA LEU A 613 8.96 2.71 9.70
C LEU A 613 9.47 2.27 11.09
N SER A 614 9.06 2.91 12.18
CA SER A 614 9.56 2.59 13.52
C SER A 614 8.88 1.37 14.17
N GLN A 615 7.57 1.18 13.93
CA GLN A 615 6.74 0.24 14.68
C GLN A 615 5.99 -0.80 13.83
N HIS A 616 5.58 -0.46 12.60
CA HIS A 616 4.59 -1.27 11.86
C HIS A 616 5.17 -2.43 11.04
N ALA A 617 6.24 -2.19 10.27
CA ALA A 617 6.76 -3.10 9.23
C ALA A 617 7.46 -4.39 9.72
N SER A 618 7.25 -4.83 10.97
CA SER A 618 7.83 -6.07 11.52
C SER A 618 7.07 -6.72 12.70
N ALA A 619 5.99 -6.12 13.24
CA ALA A 619 5.44 -6.53 14.55
C ALA A 619 3.94 -6.88 14.59
N SER A 620 3.07 -6.28 13.79
CA SER A 620 1.61 -6.31 14.09
C SER A 620 0.84 -7.55 13.59
N HIS A 621 1.18 -8.11 12.42
CA HIS A 621 0.32 -9.09 11.73
C HIS A 621 0.85 -10.53 11.63
N ILE A 622 2.01 -10.83 12.23
CA ILE A 622 2.56 -12.19 12.35
C ILE A 622 2.78 -12.59 13.83
N THR A 623 2.67 -11.67 14.79
CA THR A 623 2.83 -11.99 16.24
C THR A 623 1.82 -13.01 16.78
N TRP A 624 0.66 -13.19 16.15
CA TRP A 624 -0.29 -14.27 16.50
C TRP A 624 0.14 -15.67 16.01
N PHE A 625 1.07 -15.73 15.05
CA PHE A 625 1.83 -16.95 14.70
C PHE A 625 2.92 -17.27 15.75
N GLY A 626 3.14 -16.35 16.71
CA GLY A 626 4.15 -16.42 17.77
C GLY A 626 5.51 -15.84 17.37
N GLU A 627 6.32 -15.53 18.38
CA GLU A 627 7.78 -15.33 18.21
C GLU A 627 8.53 -16.68 18.05
N ASP A 628 7.82 -17.79 18.26
CA ASP A 628 8.38 -19.14 18.40
C ASP A 628 8.49 -19.88 17.04
N PRO A 629 9.71 -20.18 16.55
CA PRO A 629 9.96 -20.42 15.11
C PRO A 629 9.57 -21.81 14.54
N VAL A 630 8.47 -22.44 14.98
CA VAL A 630 8.16 -23.87 14.71
C VAL A 630 6.79 -24.12 14.07
N SER A 631 6.25 -23.15 13.35
CA SER A 631 4.88 -23.23 12.81
C SER A 631 4.64 -24.32 11.76
N SER A 632 5.55 -24.56 10.81
CA SER A 632 5.31 -25.49 9.70
C SER A 632 5.77 -26.93 9.92
N SER A 633 6.43 -27.21 11.04
CA SER A 633 6.66 -28.59 11.51
C SER A 633 5.62 -29.04 12.56
N GLN A 634 4.81 -28.12 13.10
CA GLN A 634 3.66 -28.44 13.97
C GLN A 634 2.34 -27.86 13.42
N PRO A 635 1.97 -28.17 12.16
CA PRO A 635 0.90 -27.46 11.48
C PRO A 635 -0.48 -27.58 12.13
N LEU A 636 -0.79 -28.71 12.79
CA LEU A 636 -2.02 -28.87 13.56
C LEU A 636 -2.19 -27.77 14.63
N TYR A 637 -1.10 -27.41 15.29
CA TYR A 637 -1.09 -26.36 16.32
C TYR A 637 -1.20 -24.96 15.71
N THR A 638 -0.52 -24.70 14.59
CA THR A 638 -0.63 -23.42 13.87
C THR A 638 -2.03 -23.17 13.32
N TYR A 639 -2.70 -24.19 12.75
CA TYR A 639 -4.10 -24.05 12.36
C TYR A 639 -5.04 -23.88 13.56
N TYR A 640 -4.76 -24.52 14.71
CA TYR A 640 -5.47 -24.24 15.97
C TYR A 640 -5.29 -22.79 16.46
N GLN A 641 -4.08 -22.24 16.41
CA GLN A 641 -3.84 -20.81 16.72
C GLN A 641 -4.58 -19.89 15.75
N TYR A 642 -4.56 -20.20 14.45
CA TYR A 642 -5.29 -19.47 13.42
C TYR A 642 -6.80 -19.44 13.69
N PHE A 643 -7.42 -20.60 13.93
CA PHE A 643 -8.84 -20.74 14.22
C PHE A 643 -9.22 -20.03 15.54
N THR A 644 -8.41 -20.19 16.59
CA THR A 644 -8.58 -19.46 17.86
C THR A 644 -8.52 -17.95 17.64
N ARG A 645 -7.63 -17.47 16.77
CA ARG A 645 -7.49 -16.03 16.48
C ARG A 645 -8.64 -15.47 15.66
N ILE A 646 -9.24 -16.24 14.74
CA ILE A 646 -10.50 -15.86 14.06
C ILE A 646 -11.59 -15.62 15.10
N ALA A 647 -11.83 -16.60 15.99
CA ALA A 647 -12.87 -16.51 17.02
C ALA A 647 -12.70 -15.26 17.90
N GLN A 648 -11.49 -15.05 18.43
CA GLN A 648 -11.16 -13.88 19.25
C GLN A 648 -11.39 -12.55 18.54
N ILE A 649 -10.93 -12.42 17.29
CA ILE A 649 -11.06 -11.17 16.52
C ILE A 649 -12.53 -10.88 16.22
N PHE A 650 -13.30 -11.87 15.77
CA PHE A 650 -14.70 -11.69 15.41
C PHE A 650 -15.54 -11.29 16.64
N ASP A 651 -15.24 -11.84 17.80
CA ASP A 651 -15.93 -11.48 19.04
C ASP A 651 -15.52 -10.10 19.57
N GLN A 652 -14.22 -9.82 19.62
CA GLN A 652 -13.68 -8.51 20.01
C GLN A 652 -14.25 -7.38 19.15
N ARG A 653 -14.46 -7.61 17.84
CA ARG A 653 -15.03 -6.62 16.92
C ARG A 653 -16.53 -6.42 17.10
N ARG A 654 -17.32 -7.47 17.37
CA ARG A 654 -18.74 -7.30 17.69
C ARG A 654 -18.93 -6.48 18.97
N GLU A 655 -18.19 -6.81 20.03
CA GLU A 655 -18.33 -6.13 21.32
C GLU A 655 -17.82 -4.66 21.28
N SER A 656 -16.80 -4.34 20.49
CA SER A 656 -16.19 -3.00 20.45
C SER A 656 -17.12 -1.88 19.95
N VAL A 657 -18.17 -2.22 19.19
CA VAL A 657 -19.15 -1.26 18.64
C VAL A 657 -20.56 -1.43 19.21
N LYS A 658 -20.78 -2.40 20.09
CA LYS A 658 -22.10 -2.86 20.59
C LYS A 658 -22.97 -1.79 21.25
N SER A 659 -22.37 -0.72 21.75
CA SER A 659 -23.04 0.43 22.38
C SER A 659 -23.27 1.61 21.42
N ARG A 660 -22.81 1.54 20.17
CA ARG A 660 -22.91 2.64 19.18
C ARG A 660 -24.11 2.44 18.23
N PRO A 661 -24.76 3.51 17.76
CA PRO A 661 -25.83 3.40 16.76
C PRO A 661 -25.36 2.76 15.45
N ALA A 662 -26.19 1.91 14.85
CA ALA A 662 -25.85 1.19 13.61
C ALA A 662 -25.61 2.12 12.39
N SER A 663 -26.20 3.32 12.41
CA SER A 663 -26.05 4.37 11.39
C SER A 663 -24.69 5.06 11.39
N ASP A 664 -23.94 4.98 12.50
CA ASP A 664 -22.76 5.80 12.71
C ASP A 664 -21.56 5.28 11.91
N LEU A 665 -20.57 6.16 11.69
CA LEU A 665 -19.28 5.78 11.14
C LEU A 665 -18.55 4.80 12.09
N VAL A 666 -17.91 3.78 11.53
CA VAL A 666 -16.98 2.91 12.27
C VAL A 666 -15.88 3.75 12.95
N PRO A 667 -15.41 3.38 14.17
CA PRO A 667 -14.62 4.27 15.02
C PRO A 667 -13.42 4.96 14.36
N ARG A 668 -12.67 4.26 13.49
CA ARG A 668 -11.52 4.86 12.81
C ARG A 668 -11.89 5.75 11.62
N ARG A 669 -13.04 5.53 10.95
CA ARG A 669 -13.54 6.43 9.90
C ARG A 669 -14.09 7.74 10.48
N ASP A 670 -14.71 7.66 11.66
CA ASP A 670 -15.11 8.82 12.45
C ASP A 670 -13.87 9.65 12.86
N ALA A 671 -12.89 9.03 13.54
CA ALA A 671 -11.64 9.69 13.92
C ALA A 671 -10.88 10.27 12.72
N GLN A 672 -10.83 9.54 11.59
CA GLN A 672 -10.27 10.04 10.33
C GLN A 672 -11.02 11.28 9.84
N LEU A 673 -12.37 11.28 9.88
CA LEU A 673 -13.19 12.42 9.48
C LEU A 673 -12.95 13.64 10.38
N GLN A 674 -12.86 13.47 11.70
CA GLN A 674 -12.55 14.58 12.63
C GLN A 674 -11.19 15.23 12.30
N HIS A 675 -10.17 14.41 11.99
CA HIS A 675 -8.86 14.93 11.56
C HIS A 675 -8.93 15.67 10.21
N ILE A 676 -9.71 15.15 9.24
CA ILE A 676 -9.88 15.79 7.93
C ILE A 676 -10.65 17.13 8.07
N LEU A 677 -11.68 17.20 8.92
CA LEU A 677 -12.42 18.43 9.25
C LEU A 677 -11.49 19.48 9.87
N GLN A 678 -10.61 19.11 10.79
CA GLN A 678 -9.61 20.02 11.35
C GLN A 678 -8.59 20.49 10.30
N GLY A 679 -8.26 19.64 9.33
CA GLY A 679 -7.41 19.96 8.18
C GLY A 679 -8.06 20.89 7.15
N SER A 680 -9.37 20.76 6.90
CA SER A 680 -10.10 21.57 5.91
C SER A 680 -10.05 23.06 6.25
N GLN A 681 -10.14 23.41 7.53
CA GLN A 681 -10.06 24.80 8.03
C GLN A 681 -8.72 25.51 7.73
N ARG A 682 -7.73 24.80 7.18
CA ARG A 682 -6.43 25.34 6.72
C ARG A 682 -6.29 25.27 5.19
N CYS A 683 -7.39 25.38 4.45
CA CYS A 683 -7.42 25.43 3.00
C CYS A 683 -7.76 26.82 2.44
N GLU A 684 -7.09 27.19 1.36
CA GLU A 684 -7.47 28.28 0.46
C GLU A 684 -8.26 27.71 -0.73
N SER A 685 -9.19 28.49 -1.29
CA SER A 685 -10.04 28.03 -2.39
C SER A 685 -10.41 29.12 -3.39
N ILE A 686 -10.53 28.73 -4.65
CA ILE A 686 -11.06 29.53 -5.76
C ILE A 686 -12.25 28.73 -6.33
N PRO A 687 -13.49 29.26 -6.31
CA PRO A 687 -14.61 28.62 -6.98
C PRO A 687 -14.44 28.71 -8.51
N CYS A 688 -14.67 27.61 -9.23
CA CYS A 688 -14.51 27.54 -10.68
C CYS A 688 -15.86 27.44 -11.41
N ALA A 689 -16.80 26.65 -10.87
CA ALA A 689 -18.20 26.56 -11.27
C ALA A 689 -19.02 26.01 -10.08
N SER A 690 -20.33 25.83 -10.25
CA SER A 690 -21.11 25.06 -9.27
C SER A 690 -20.51 23.67 -9.11
N ARG A 691 -20.34 23.19 -7.87
CA ARG A 691 -19.71 21.91 -7.51
C ARG A 691 -18.22 21.74 -7.88
N LEU A 692 -17.59 22.74 -8.51
CA LEU A 692 -16.20 22.67 -8.99
C LEU A 692 -15.32 23.77 -8.35
N TYR A 693 -14.28 23.36 -7.63
CA TYR A 693 -13.38 24.25 -6.90
C TYR A 693 -11.92 23.93 -7.21
N MET A 694 -11.05 24.94 -7.22
CA MET A 694 -9.63 24.77 -6.96
C MET A 694 -9.39 25.00 -5.47
N VAL A 695 -8.79 24.03 -4.77
CA VAL A 695 -8.52 24.08 -3.32
C VAL A 695 -7.07 23.72 -3.06
N ARG A 696 -6.45 24.33 -2.04
CA ARG A 696 -5.06 24.08 -1.66
C ARG A 696 -4.92 24.19 -0.15
N TYR A 697 -4.24 23.22 0.46
CA TYR A 697 -3.89 23.27 1.88
C TYR A 697 -2.69 24.21 2.13
N VAL A 698 -2.76 25.02 3.19
CA VAL A 698 -1.69 25.97 3.58
C VAL A 698 -1.07 25.66 4.96
N GLY A 699 -1.53 24.60 5.62
CA GLY A 699 -0.90 24.09 6.84
C GLY A 699 0.41 23.33 6.60
N PRO A 700 1.06 22.82 7.66
CA PRO A 700 2.29 22.03 7.55
C PRO A 700 2.02 20.69 6.86
N THR A 701 2.87 20.34 5.89
CA THR A 701 2.80 19.08 5.14
C THR A 701 3.92 18.11 5.57
N ARG A 702 3.60 16.81 5.56
CA ARG A 702 4.47 15.66 5.84
C ARG A 702 5.93 15.81 5.37
N LEU A 703 6.11 16.16 4.09
CA LEU A 703 7.42 16.28 3.45
C LEU A 703 7.97 17.72 3.40
N LYS A 704 7.29 18.69 4.03
CA LYS A 704 7.56 20.14 3.92
C LYS A 704 7.48 20.68 2.48
N ILE A 705 6.96 19.89 1.54
CA ILE A 705 6.61 20.29 0.17
C ILE A 705 5.25 21.01 0.25
N PRO A 706 5.14 22.30 -0.11
CA PRO A 706 3.86 23.00 -0.05
C PRO A 706 2.82 22.34 -0.96
N ASP A 707 1.61 22.14 -0.46
CA ASP A 707 0.52 21.58 -1.28
C ASP A 707 0.26 22.46 -2.51
N SER A 708 -0.12 21.79 -3.60
CA SER A 708 -0.44 22.41 -4.88
C SER A 708 -1.94 22.59 -5.06
N TRP A 709 -2.36 23.45 -5.98
CA TRP A 709 -3.77 23.66 -6.26
C TRP A 709 -4.41 22.39 -6.83
N ARG A 710 -5.28 21.76 -6.05
CA ARG A 710 -6.05 20.58 -6.42
C ARG A 710 -7.38 21.01 -7.01
N HIS A 711 -7.82 20.34 -8.07
CA HIS A 711 -9.18 20.53 -8.57
C HIS A 711 -10.07 19.52 -7.84
N VAL A 712 -11.18 19.99 -7.31
CA VAL A 712 -12.17 19.23 -6.56
C VAL A 712 -13.48 19.27 -7.34
N ASN A 713 -14.03 18.09 -7.59
CA ASN A 713 -15.31 17.90 -8.26
C ASN A 713 -16.25 17.17 -7.30
N LEU A 714 -17.21 17.92 -6.76
CA LEU A 714 -18.17 17.42 -5.77
C LEU A 714 -19.29 16.55 -6.40
N VAL A 715 -19.41 16.51 -7.73
CA VAL A 715 -20.37 15.65 -8.45
C VAL A 715 -19.80 14.25 -8.61
N ASP A 716 -18.59 14.15 -9.15
CA ASP A 716 -17.96 12.87 -9.52
C ASP A 716 -17.08 12.27 -8.40
N TRP A 717 -17.08 12.90 -7.22
CA TRP A 717 -16.24 12.56 -6.06
C TRP A 717 -14.73 12.47 -6.38
N GLU A 718 -14.25 13.34 -7.27
CA GLU A 718 -12.84 13.41 -7.65
C GLU A 718 -12.11 14.59 -6.99
N CYS A 719 -10.90 14.33 -6.51
CA CYS A 719 -9.91 15.38 -6.23
C CYS A 719 -8.58 15.06 -6.94
N THR A 720 -7.84 16.08 -7.41
CA THR A 720 -6.49 15.89 -7.98
C THR A 720 -5.38 15.82 -6.92
N CYS A 721 -5.72 15.52 -5.65
CA CYS A 721 -4.80 14.84 -4.72
C CYS A 721 -4.95 13.31 -4.76
N GLN A 722 -5.98 12.79 -5.43
CA GLN A 722 -6.31 11.37 -5.58
C GLN A 722 -6.69 10.62 -4.29
N ASP A 723 -6.48 11.20 -3.10
CA ASP A 723 -6.88 10.60 -1.80
C ASP A 723 -8.38 10.27 -1.72
N TRP A 724 -9.26 11.08 -2.32
CA TRP A 724 -10.71 10.83 -2.25
C TRP A 724 -11.05 9.50 -2.94
N GLN A 725 -10.50 9.30 -4.12
CA GLN A 725 -10.64 8.10 -4.93
C GLN A 725 -9.91 6.89 -4.33
N ASP A 726 -8.74 7.11 -3.71
CA ASP A 726 -7.93 6.05 -3.07
C ASP A 726 -8.49 5.56 -1.72
N GLN A 727 -8.98 6.46 -0.87
CA GLN A 727 -9.53 6.10 0.45
C GLN A 727 -11.01 5.69 0.39
N GLN A 728 -11.67 6.01 -0.73
CA GLN A 728 -13.13 5.99 -0.89
C GLN A 728 -13.81 6.80 0.23
N PHE A 729 -13.23 7.97 0.53
CA PHE A 729 -13.57 8.85 1.65
C PHE A 729 -13.08 10.28 1.33
N PRO A 730 -13.82 11.35 1.65
CA PRO A 730 -13.45 12.71 1.26
C PRO A 730 -12.10 13.13 1.82
N CYS A 731 -11.25 13.71 0.97
CA CYS A 731 -10.02 14.36 1.41
C CYS A 731 -10.31 15.76 1.99
N LEU A 732 -9.30 16.40 2.60
CA LEU A 732 -9.44 17.75 3.19
C LEU A 732 -9.88 18.81 2.17
N HIS A 733 -9.48 18.65 0.89
CA HIS A 733 -9.91 19.52 -0.20
C HIS A 733 -11.40 19.32 -0.54
N ALA A 734 -11.89 18.08 -0.45
CA ALA A 734 -13.29 17.72 -0.69
C ALA A 734 -14.20 18.24 0.42
N ILE A 735 -13.80 18.10 1.68
CA ILE A 735 -14.51 18.67 2.84
C ILE A 735 -14.60 20.20 2.70
N HIS A 736 -13.48 20.90 2.49
CA HIS A 736 -13.48 22.37 2.35
C HIS A 736 -14.38 22.87 1.21
N ALA A 737 -14.35 22.21 0.05
CA ALA A 737 -15.24 22.54 -1.06
C ALA A 737 -16.71 22.25 -0.73
N ALA A 738 -17.00 21.14 -0.05
CA ALA A 738 -18.35 20.76 0.35
C ALA A 738 -18.95 21.71 1.40
N GLU A 739 -18.15 22.21 2.34
CA GLU A 739 -18.55 23.24 3.32
C GLU A 739 -18.97 24.54 2.61
N LEU A 740 -18.21 24.97 1.59
CA LEU A 740 -18.52 26.15 0.78
C LEU A 740 -19.77 25.97 -0.11
N ASP A 741 -19.95 24.79 -0.71
CA ASP A 741 -21.12 24.43 -1.54
C ASP A 741 -22.32 23.93 -0.69
N ARG A 742 -22.21 24.03 0.66
CA ARG A 742 -23.21 23.67 1.67
C ARG A 742 -23.78 22.25 1.54
N LEU A 743 -22.93 21.30 1.15
CA LEU A 743 -23.26 19.87 1.17
C LEU A 743 -23.24 19.31 2.59
N ARG A 744 -24.00 18.23 2.79
CA ARG A 744 -23.81 17.37 3.96
C ARG A 744 -22.54 16.55 3.77
N ILE A 745 -21.72 16.44 4.80
CA ILE A 745 -20.46 15.69 4.74
C ILE A 745 -20.69 14.19 4.49
N ASP A 746 -21.85 13.65 4.89
CA ASP A 746 -22.25 12.27 4.60
C ASP A 746 -22.64 12.00 3.13
N SER A 747 -22.82 13.04 2.29
CA SER A 747 -23.03 12.87 0.85
C SER A 747 -21.73 12.80 0.03
N LEU A 748 -20.59 12.54 0.68
CA LEU A 748 -19.24 12.53 0.08
C LEU A 748 -18.56 11.15 0.12
N TYR A 749 -19.23 10.13 0.69
CA TYR A 749 -18.75 8.76 0.79
C TYR A 749 -19.92 7.77 0.83
N HIS A 750 -19.64 6.48 0.64
CA HIS A 750 -20.64 5.42 0.79
C HIS A 750 -20.97 5.18 2.26
N ILE A 751 -21.98 5.87 2.80
CA ILE A 751 -22.45 5.77 4.20
C ILE A 751 -22.54 4.31 4.65
N LYS A 752 -23.24 3.45 3.89
CA LYS A 752 -23.42 2.03 4.23
C LYS A 752 -22.10 1.29 4.44
N GLN A 753 -21.15 1.37 3.52
CA GLN A 753 -19.85 0.67 3.64
C GLN A 753 -19.04 1.14 4.86
N ASN A 754 -19.17 2.40 5.25
CA ASN A 754 -18.46 2.99 6.38
C ASN A 754 -19.24 2.88 7.71
N SER A 755 -20.42 2.26 7.70
CA SER A 755 -21.34 2.21 8.84
C SER A 755 -21.05 1.06 9.82
N ILE A 756 -21.50 1.21 11.05
CA ILE A 756 -21.48 0.15 12.07
C ILE A 756 -22.42 -1.01 11.69
N GLU A 757 -23.53 -0.77 10.98
CA GLU A 757 -24.40 -1.81 10.41
C GLU A 757 -23.60 -2.76 9.48
N SER A 758 -22.81 -2.22 8.55
CA SER A 758 -21.99 -3.02 7.63
C SER A 758 -20.80 -3.68 8.32
N TYR A 759 -20.23 -3.06 9.36
CA TYR A 759 -19.16 -3.64 10.17
C TYR A 759 -19.68 -4.80 11.03
N LEU A 760 -20.86 -4.69 11.63
CA LEU A 760 -21.51 -5.81 12.32
C LEU A 760 -21.87 -6.93 11.34
N SER A 761 -22.33 -6.61 10.13
CA SER A 761 -22.62 -7.59 9.06
C SER A 761 -21.37 -8.37 8.61
N CYS A 762 -20.19 -7.72 8.62
CA CYS A 762 -18.90 -8.36 8.38
C CYS A 762 -18.61 -9.50 9.38
N TYR A 763 -18.90 -9.27 10.67
CA TYR A 763 -18.58 -10.17 11.79
C TYR A 763 -19.79 -10.94 12.36
N ALA A 764 -20.92 -10.92 11.65
CA ALA A 764 -22.17 -11.55 12.06
C ALA A 764 -22.08 -13.09 12.08
N THR A 765 -21.40 -13.69 11.10
CA THR A 765 -21.15 -15.13 11.07
C THR A 765 -20.21 -15.52 12.22
N LEU A 766 -20.71 -16.35 13.14
CA LEU A 766 -19.92 -16.88 14.24
C LEU A 766 -18.84 -17.86 13.72
N PHE A 767 -17.78 -18.04 14.51
CA PHE A 767 -16.76 -19.05 14.26
C PHE A 767 -16.41 -19.79 15.55
N THR A 768 -16.54 -21.11 15.52
CA THR A 768 -16.33 -22.03 16.65
C THR A 768 -14.97 -22.72 16.48
N PRO A 769 -13.93 -22.38 17.27
CA PRO A 769 -12.64 -23.05 17.19
C PRO A 769 -12.73 -24.43 17.87
N TRP A 770 -12.15 -25.47 17.25
CA TRP A 770 -12.15 -26.82 17.82
C TRP A 770 -10.91 -27.06 18.68
N PRO A 771 -11.03 -27.43 19.97
CA PRO A 771 -9.87 -27.76 20.80
C PRO A 771 -9.16 -29.03 20.31
N LEU A 772 -7.82 -29.06 20.42
CA LEU A 772 -7.00 -30.19 19.96
C LEU A 772 -7.17 -31.49 20.79
N ASP A 773 -7.80 -31.38 21.96
CA ASP A 773 -8.07 -32.41 22.95
C ASP A 773 -9.57 -32.78 23.05
N ALA A 774 -10.48 -31.99 22.47
CA ALA A 774 -11.93 -32.21 22.55
C ALA A 774 -12.42 -33.52 21.88
N SER A 775 -11.63 -34.09 20.97
CA SER A 775 -11.98 -35.32 20.24
C SER A 775 -10.74 -36.13 19.89
N THR A 776 -10.86 -37.46 19.89
CA THR A 776 -9.79 -38.37 19.43
C THR A 776 -9.66 -38.36 17.91
N ILE A 777 -9.11 -37.28 17.35
CA ILE A 777 -8.81 -37.14 15.92
C ILE A 777 -7.85 -38.28 15.52
N PRO A 778 -8.26 -39.21 14.63
CA PRO A 778 -7.40 -40.31 14.20
C PRO A 778 -6.22 -39.80 13.36
N SER A 779 -5.05 -40.41 13.53
CA SER A 779 -3.91 -40.15 12.65
C SER A 779 -4.07 -40.93 11.35
N GLU A 780 -4.10 -40.25 10.21
CA GLU A 780 -4.08 -40.89 8.89
C GLU A 780 -2.69 -41.46 8.61
N VAL A 781 -2.47 -42.73 8.95
CA VAL A 781 -1.17 -43.41 8.85
C VAL A 781 -0.64 -43.50 7.39
N SER A 782 -1.53 -43.42 6.40
CA SER A 782 -1.16 -43.34 4.98
C SER A 782 -0.47 -42.02 4.58
N MET A 783 -0.68 -40.93 5.33
CA MET A 783 -0.01 -39.67 5.06
C MET A 783 1.44 -39.73 5.58
N LYS A 784 2.39 -39.58 4.66
CA LYS A 784 3.82 -39.50 4.92
C LYS A 784 4.28 -38.05 4.90
N THR A 785 5.10 -37.70 5.87
CA THR A 785 5.91 -36.47 5.83
C THR A 785 7.23 -36.76 5.10
N PRO A 786 7.96 -35.75 4.61
CA PRO A 786 9.33 -35.98 4.14
C PRO A 786 10.28 -36.62 5.21
N LEU A 787 9.96 -36.60 6.52
CA LEU A 787 10.77 -37.27 7.56
C LEU A 787 10.79 -38.78 7.35
N ASP A 788 9.67 -39.32 6.85
CA ASP A 788 9.48 -40.76 6.61
C ASP A 788 10.39 -41.28 5.49
N TYR A 789 10.82 -40.39 4.59
CA TYR A 789 11.80 -40.69 3.55
C TYR A 789 13.23 -40.51 4.09
N PHE A 790 13.51 -39.43 4.81
CA PHE A 790 14.83 -39.14 5.39
C PHE A 790 15.27 -40.17 6.44
N PHE A 791 14.36 -40.64 7.30
CA PHE A 791 14.65 -41.64 8.34
C PHE A 791 14.32 -43.08 7.92
N SER A 792 14.07 -43.34 6.63
CA SER A 792 13.82 -44.69 6.13
C SER A 792 15.01 -45.61 6.42
N ALA A 793 14.74 -46.70 7.14
CA ALA A 793 15.74 -47.74 7.37
C ALA A 793 16.00 -48.52 6.08
N ASP A 794 17.25 -48.97 5.90
CA ASP A 794 17.53 -49.99 4.89
C ASP A 794 17.14 -51.40 5.39
N GLY A 795 17.19 -52.39 4.50
CA GLY A 795 16.83 -53.78 4.82
C GLY A 795 17.72 -54.47 5.87
N SER A 796 18.77 -53.81 6.38
CA SER A 796 19.57 -54.29 7.53
C SER A 796 19.09 -53.75 8.88
N GLY A 797 18.04 -52.93 8.91
CA GLY A 797 17.54 -52.28 10.12
C GLY A 797 18.41 -51.11 10.60
N ARG A 798 19.36 -50.65 9.78
CA ARG A 798 20.16 -49.45 10.04
C ARG A 798 19.52 -48.24 9.34
N ARG A 799 19.58 -47.07 9.99
CA ARG A 799 19.31 -45.79 9.29
C ARG A 799 20.46 -45.55 8.33
N LYS A 800 20.14 -45.20 7.08
CA LYS A 800 21.17 -44.76 6.12
C LYS A 800 21.89 -43.53 6.68
N SER A 801 23.21 -43.50 6.59
CA SER A 801 23.93 -42.23 6.62
C SER A 801 23.51 -41.38 5.43
N GLY A 802 23.41 -40.06 5.61
CA GLY A 802 23.11 -39.13 4.52
C GLY A 802 24.10 -39.23 3.34
N PRO A 803 23.74 -38.69 2.17
CA PRO A 803 24.57 -38.74 0.97
C PRO A 803 25.80 -37.83 1.12
N ARG A 804 26.82 -38.34 1.83
CA ARG A 804 28.13 -37.69 2.04
C ARG A 804 28.61 -37.00 0.77
N SER A 805 28.63 -35.67 0.80
CA SER A 805 29.24 -34.86 -0.25
C SER A 805 30.72 -35.22 -0.38
N LYS A 806 31.08 -35.92 -1.46
CA LYS A 806 32.50 -36.16 -1.79
C LYS A 806 33.14 -34.85 -2.24
N LEU A 807 33.59 -34.06 -1.26
CA LEU A 807 34.52 -32.95 -1.45
C LEU A 807 35.85 -33.51 -2.00
N LYS A 808 35.89 -33.74 -3.31
CA LYS A 808 37.13 -33.94 -4.05
C LYS A 808 37.89 -32.61 -4.01
N HIS A 809 38.90 -32.53 -3.15
CA HIS A 809 40.01 -31.61 -3.37
C HIS A 809 40.80 -32.08 -4.60
N SER A 810 40.31 -31.76 -5.79
CA SER A 810 41.11 -31.65 -6.99
C SER A 810 41.49 -30.20 -7.16
N GLY A 811 42.63 -29.81 -6.58
CA GLY A 811 43.23 -28.50 -6.84
C GLY A 811 43.65 -28.43 -8.30
N ALA A 812 42.94 -27.62 -9.09
CA ALA A 812 43.29 -27.30 -10.46
C ALA A 812 43.26 -25.77 -10.59
N SER A 813 44.44 -25.17 -10.75
CA SER A 813 44.54 -23.79 -11.20
C SER A 813 44.01 -23.72 -12.61
N ILE A 814 42.92 -22.98 -12.83
CA ILE A 814 42.44 -22.65 -14.18
C ILE A 814 42.95 -21.26 -14.50
N ASP A 815 43.79 -21.20 -15.52
CA ASP A 815 44.48 -20.00 -15.98
C ASP A 815 43.52 -19.05 -16.71
N MET A 816 43.64 -17.75 -16.47
CA MET A 816 42.76 -16.73 -17.09
C MET A 816 43.30 -16.26 -18.44
N ASP A 817 43.42 -17.18 -19.41
CA ASP A 817 43.65 -16.82 -20.82
C ASP A 817 43.29 -17.96 -21.80
N LYS A 818 42.01 -17.99 -22.23
CA LYS A 818 41.33 -18.76 -23.33
C LYS A 818 39.84 -18.92 -22.98
N VAL A 819 38.86 -18.85 -23.89
CA VAL A 819 38.82 -18.68 -25.35
C VAL A 819 37.68 -17.70 -25.71
N VAL A 820 37.74 -17.10 -26.91
CA VAL A 820 36.66 -16.29 -27.52
C VAL A 820 35.91 -17.14 -28.57
N ALA A 821 34.58 -16.95 -28.66
CA ALA A 821 33.60 -17.73 -29.43
C ALA A 821 33.28 -19.13 -28.84
N ASP A 822 32.07 -19.67 -29.00
CA ASP A 822 30.86 -19.12 -29.67
C ASP A 822 29.86 -18.43 -28.70
#